data_AF-A0A565BHB4-F1
#
_entry.id   AF-A0A565BHB4-F1
#
_cell.length_a   1.000
_cell.length_b   1.000
_cell.length_c   1.000
_cell.angle_alpha   90.00
_cell.angle_beta   90.00
_cell.angle_gamma   90.00
#
_symmetry.space_group_name_H-M   'P 1'
#
loop_
_entity.id
_entity.type
_entity.pdbx_description
1 polymer ?
#
loop_
_entity_poly.entity_id
_entity_poly.type
_entity_poly.pdbx_seq_one_letter_code
_entity_poly.pdbx_strand_id
1 'polypeptide(L)'
;MKSMILKTTPELFQGDGVYRTEHLDKSRLVSRSYRLGNGSNRFSKIGSIHCHRLSITKSGLHRGTTKAQAILSPVSDPAASIAKKRVFTFGKGRSEGNKGMKSLLGGKGANLAEMASIGLSVPPGLTISTEACRQYQVAGKKLPEGLWEEILEGLSFIERDIGASLADPSKPLLLSVRSGAAVSMPGMMDTVLNLGLNDEVVVGLAAKSGERFAYDSFRRFLDMFGDVVLGIPHAKFEEKLERMKELKGVKNDTELSATDLKELVEQYKSVYLQVKGQEFPSDPKKQLELAIEAVFDSWDSPRAIKYRSINQINGLIGTAVNIQCMVFGNMGDTSGTGVLFTRNPSTGENKLYGEFLVNAQGEDVVAGIRTPEDLDTMKRVMPQAYAELVENCNILERHYKDMMDIEFTVQEERLWMLQCRTGKRTGEGAVKIAVDMVSEGLVDKSSAIKMVEPQHLDQLLHPQFRDQSGYREKVVAKGLPASPGAAVGQVVFTAEEAEAWHSQGKAVILVRTETSPEDVGGMHAAEGILTARGGMTSHAAVVARGWGKCCIAGCSEIRVDENLKVLVIGDLAINEGEWISMNGSTGEVILGKQALAPPALSADLETFMSWADGIRRLKVMANVDTPEDAVAARKNGAQGIDWINPNFLFSSVWMLSSLDQIGLKQ
;
A
#
# COMPACT_ATOMS: atom_id res chain seq x y z
N MET A 1 -53.87 -10.20 34.47
CA MET A 1 -54.71 -11.32 33.99
C MET A 1 -53.80 -12.20 33.11
N LYS A 2 -53.72 -13.53 33.34
CA LYS A 2 -54.34 -14.59 32.50
C LYS A 2 -54.16 -14.35 30.98
N SER A 3 -53.60 -15.25 30.17
CA SER A 3 -53.04 -16.62 30.37
C SER A 3 -52.05 -16.90 29.20
N MET A 4 -50.97 -17.69 29.28
CA MET A 4 -50.78 -19.10 29.69
C MET A 4 -51.54 -20.13 28.82
N ILE A 5 -50.80 -21.02 28.12
CA ILE A 5 -50.88 -22.50 28.10
C ILE A 5 -50.09 -23.10 26.91
N LEU A 6 -49.45 -24.29 26.93
CA LEU A 6 -48.53 -24.92 27.91
C LEU A 6 -47.90 -26.22 27.29
N LYS A 7 -46.56 -26.32 27.14
CA LYS A 7 -45.77 -27.59 27.06
C LYS A 7 -46.02 -28.51 25.81
N THR A 8 -45.25 -29.57 25.51
CA THR A 8 -44.48 -30.54 26.35
C THR A 8 -43.18 -31.11 25.75
N THR A 9 -42.18 -31.27 26.61
CA THR A 9 -41.29 -32.45 26.64
C THR A 9 -41.72 -33.40 27.78
N PRO A 10 -41.31 -34.68 27.72
CA PRO A 10 -40.83 -35.37 28.92
C PRO A 10 -39.51 -36.15 28.67
N GLU A 11 -38.86 -36.57 29.75
CA GLU A 11 -37.53 -37.20 29.76
C GLU A 11 -37.57 -38.70 30.16
N LEU A 12 -36.38 -39.31 30.21
CA LEU A 12 -35.97 -40.44 31.07
C LEU A 12 -36.61 -41.83 30.86
N PHE A 13 -35.74 -42.80 30.55
CA PHE A 13 -35.62 -44.04 31.34
C PHE A 13 -34.17 -44.58 31.29
N GLN A 14 -33.75 -45.25 32.36
CA GLN A 14 -32.46 -45.96 32.48
C GLN A 14 -32.63 -47.46 32.18
N GLY A 15 -31.54 -48.18 31.88
CA GLY A 15 -31.52 -49.66 31.89
C GLY A 15 -30.29 -50.30 31.25
N ASP A 16 -29.47 -50.97 32.05
CA ASP A 16 -28.34 -51.80 31.58
C ASP A 16 -28.80 -53.11 30.93
N GLY A 17 -28.00 -53.65 30.00
CA GLY A 17 -28.32 -54.90 29.29
C GLY A 17 -27.11 -55.55 28.61
N VAL A 18 -26.29 -56.29 29.37
CA VAL A 18 -25.08 -56.96 28.86
C VAL A 18 -25.40 -58.23 28.07
N TYR A 19 -24.68 -58.46 26.96
CA TYR A 19 -24.40 -59.80 26.45
C TYR A 19 -22.90 -60.01 26.19
N ARG A 20 -22.40 -61.16 26.67
CA ARG A 20 -21.09 -61.76 26.31
C ARG A 20 -21.32 -62.71 25.10
N THR A 21 -20.34 -63.32 24.42
CA THR A 21 -18.89 -63.57 24.65
C THR A 21 -18.08 -63.19 23.38
N GLU A 22 -16.80 -63.51 23.11
CA GLU A 22 -15.79 -64.36 23.75
C GLU A 22 -14.35 -63.90 23.39
N HIS A 23 -13.33 -64.72 23.72
CA HIS A 23 -11.94 -64.58 23.28
C HIS A 23 -11.53 -65.75 22.35
N LEU A 24 -10.54 -65.53 21.48
CA LEU A 24 -9.27 -66.29 21.50
C LEU A 24 -8.21 -65.71 20.54
N ASP A 25 -7.00 -66.28 20.57
CA ASP A 25 -5.75 -65.61 20.17
C ASP A 25 -4.91 -66.41 19.13
N LYS A 26 -3.97 -65.72 18.45
CA LYS A 26 -2.83 -66.17 17.59
C LYS A 26 -2.74 -67.69 17.23
N SER A 27 -2.46 -68.10 15.98
CA SER A 27 -1.12 -67.89 15.38
C SER A 27 -0.87 -68.53 13.99
N ARG A 28 0.02 -67.87 13.21
CA ARG A 28 1.11 -68.39 12.32
C ARG A 28 0.86 -69.22 11.03
N LEU A 29 1.65 -68.83 9.98
CA LEU A 29 2.27 -69.63 8.87
C LEU A 29 1.39 -69.94 7.61
N VAL A 30 1.89 -70.03 6.34
CA VAL A 30 3.25 -69.83 5.76
C VAL A 30 3.30 -69.48 4.23
N SER A 31 4.17 -68.53 3.85
CA SER A 31 4.93 -68.39 2.55
C SER A 31 4.34 -68.13 1.13
N ARG A 32 5.16 -67.39 0.34
CA ARG A 32 5.51 -67.55 -1.11
C ARG A 32 4.62 -66.98 -2.25
N SER A 33 4.97 -65.75 -2.63
CA SER A 33 5.42 -65.25 -3.96
C SER A 33 5.19 -66.05 -5.27
N TYR A 34 4.66 -65.38 -6.32
CA TYR A 34 5.09 -65.30 -7.76
C TYR A 34 4.15 -64.26 -8.44
N ARG A 35 4.49 -63.26 -9.30
CA ARG A 35 5.31 -63.06 -10.54
C ARG A 35 4.61 -63.46 -11.86
N LEU A 36 4.94 -62.73 -12.95
CA LEU A 36 4.46 -62.79 -14.36
C LEU A 36 3.24 -61.89 -14.71
N GLY A 37 3.08 -61.36 -15.93
CA GLY A 37 4.07 -61.18 -17.01
C GLY A 37 3.56 -61.19 -18.48
N ASN A 38 3.71 -60.06 -19.19
CA ASN A 38 3.85 -59.87 -20.66
C ASN A 38 2.74 -60.22 -21.69
N GLY A 39 2.46 -59.24 -22.57
CA GLY A 39 2.35 -59.42 -24.04
C GLY A 39 0.94 -59.42 -24.66
N SER A 40 0.75 -59.20 -25.98
CA SER A 40 1.61 -58.62 -27.05
C SER A 40 0.81 -58.48 -28.38
N ASN A 41 1.43 -57.98 -29.47
CA ASN A 41 0.93 -57.83 -30.88
C ASN A 41 0.16 -56.52 -31.21
N ARG A 42 0.21 -55.93 -32.43
CA ARG A 42 1.08 -56.21 -33.60
C ARG A 42 1.30 -54.99 -34.54
N PHE A 43 2.52 -54.93 -35.05
CA PHE A 43 3.05 -54.29 -36.27
C PHE A 43 2.12 -53.89 -37.44
N SER A 44 2.48 -52.75 -38.07
CA SER A 44 2.86 -52.68 -39.50
C SER A 44 3.97 -51.60 -39.71
N LYS A 45 4.55 -51.46 -40.91
CA LYS A 45 5.72 -50.61 -41.24
C LYS A 45 5.62 -50.00 -42.65
N ILE A 46 6.31 -48.85 -42.86
CA ILE A 46 6.98 -48.30 -44.09
C ILE A 46 6.92 -46.75 -44.02
N GLY A 47 7.97 -45.94 -44.25
CA GLY A 47 9.42 -46.22 -44.25
C GLY A 47 10.33 -45.20 -44.98
N SER A 48 11.25 -44.51 -44.26
CA SER A 48 12.50 -43.85 -44.75
C SER A 48 12.32 -42.61 -45.71
N ILE A 49 13.25 -41.67 -45.99
CA ILE A 49 14.72 -41.71 -46.23
C ILE A 49 15.42 -40.34 -45.91
N HIS A 50 16.54 -40.36 -45.15
CA HIS A 50 17.80 -39.55 -45.17
C HIS A 50 17.75 -37.99 -45.28
N CYS A 51 18.78 -37.20 -44.92
CA CYS A 51 20.16 -37.42 -44.42
C CYS A 51 20.53 -36.26 -43.43
N HIS A 52 21.76 -35.91 -43.00
CA HIS A 52 23.15 -36.39 -43.23
C HIS A 52 24.04 -36.06 -42.01
N ARG A 53 25.12 -36.84 -41.75
CA ARG A 53 26.27 -36.36 -40.95
C ARG A 53 27.57 -37.13 -41.22
N LEU A 54 28.68 -36.41 -41.29
CA LEU A 54 30.09 -36.86 -41.34
C LEU A 54 30.95 -35.68 -40.80
N SER A 55 32.18 -35.81 -40.28
CA SER A 55 32.88 -36.88 -39.53
C SER A 55 34.28 -36.36 -39.18
N ILE A 56 34.91 -36.76 -38.06
CA ILE A 56 36.38 -36.75 -37.85
C ILE A 56 36.75 -37.64 -36.63
N THR A 57 38.01 -38.05 -36.52
CA THR A 57 38.47 -39.32 -35.91
C THR A 57 39.19 -39.21 -34.56
N LYS A 58 39.52 -40.36 -33.94
CA LYS A 58 40.27 -40.53 -32.68
C LYS A 58 41.60 -41.27 -32.87
N SER A 59 42.58 -40.92 -32.06
CA SER A 59 43.70 -41.76 -31.56
C SER A 59 44.27 -41.09 -30.28
N GLY A 60 44.96 -41.76 -29.35
CA GLY A 60 45.29 -43.19 -29.17
C GLY A 60 45.49 -43.53 -27.68
N LEU A 61 46.05 -44.71 -27.34
CA LEU A 61 46.26 -45.18 -25.96
C LEU A 61 47.73 -45.11 -25.52
N HIS A 62 47.98 -44.89 -24.23
CA HIS A 62 48.68 -45.86 -23.37
C HIS A 62 48.58 -45.54 -21.86
N ARG A 63 49.07 -46.45 -21.01
CA ARG A 63 49.07 -46.35 -19.53
C ARG A 63 50.49 -46.17 -19.00
N GLY A 64 50.63 -45.38 -17.94
CA GLY A 64 51.79 -45.37 -17.04
C GLY A 64 51.33 -45.00 -15.62
N THR A 65 51.85 -45.66 -14.59
CA THR A 65 51.38 -45.49 -13.20
C THR A 65 52.44 -44.84 -12.31
N THR A 66 52.06 -43.81 -11.56
CA THR A 66 52.83 -43.31 -10.42
C THR A 66 51.86 -42.83 -9.35
N LYS A 67 52.10 -43.18 -8.08
CA LYS A 67 51.30 -42.69 -6.95
C LYS A 67 51.79 -41.30 -6.55
N ALA A 68 50.87 -40.35 -6.43
CA ALA A 68 51.06 -39.12 -5.66
C ALA A 68 49.82 -38.90 -4.79
N GLN A 69 50.01 -38.60 -3.50
CA GLN A 69 48.90 -38.17 -2.64
C GLN A 69 48.62 -36.70 -2.94
N ALA A 70 47.44 -36.41 -3.50
CA ALA A 70 46.99 -35.03 -3.65
C ALA A 70 46.64 -34.47 -2.26
N ILE A 71 47.44 -33.53 -1.78
CA ILE A 71 47.09 -32.71 -0.62
C ILE A 71 45.94 -31.81 -1.05
N LEU A 72 44.74 -32.07 -0.53
CA LEU A 72 43.58 -31.19 -0.71
C LEU A 72 43.73 -29.95 0.20
N SER A 73 44.58 -29.02 -0.22
CA SER A 73 44.45 -27.64 0.23
C SER A 73 43.06 -27.15 -0.16
N PRO A 74 42.24 -26.63 0.77
CA PRO A 74 40.97 -26.02 0.40
C PRO A 74 41.27 -24.79 -0.47
N VAL A 75 40.73 -24.77 -1.68
CA VAL A 75 40.74 -23.57 -2.51
C VAL A 75 39.84 -22.56 -1.81
N SER A 76 40.45 -21.54 -1.20
CA SER A 76 39.72 -20.44 -0.58
C SER A 76 38.88 -19.73 -1.64
N ASP A 77 37.56 -19.74 -1.45
CA ASP A 77 36.61 -19.12 -2.37
C ASP A 77 36.90 -17.60 -2.48
N PRO A 78 37.14 -17.03 -3.68
CA PRO A 78 37.45 -15.60 -3.86
C PRO A 78 36.30 -14.63 -3.51
N ALA A 79 35.26 -15.10 -2.82
CA ALA A 79 34.07 -14.35 -2.42
C ALA A 79 34.22 -13.60 -1.08
N ALA A 80 35.38 -13.66 -0.42
CA ALA A 80 35.69 -12.86 0.76
C ALA A 80 36.39 -11.53 0.38
N SER A 81 36.11 -10.46 1.14
CA SER A 81 36.75 -9.13 1.08
C SER A 81 36.32 -8.11 0.00
N ILE A 82 35.01 -7.83 -0.08
CA ILE A 82 34.55 -6.47 0.22
C ILE A 82 33.38 -6.58 1.21
N ALA A 83 33.48 -5.93 2.37
CA ALA A 83 32.33 -5.74 3.25
C ALA A 83 31.36 -4.75 2.58
N LYS A 84 30.28 -5.26 1.97
CA LYS A 84 29.23 -4.39 1.44
C LYS A 84 28.58 -3.63 2.59
N LYS A 85 28.74 -2.31 2.60
CA LYS A 85 28.06 -1.40 3.53
C LYS A 85 26.53 -1.62 3.47
N ARG A 86 25.91 -1.85 4.63
CA ARG A 86 24.47 -2.17 4.78
C ARG A 86 23.67 -0.99 5.32
N VAL A 87 24.28 -0.10 6.09
CA VAL A 87 23.67 1.11 6.66
C VAL A 87 24.15 2.36 5.92
N PHE A 88 23.26 3.30 5.58
CA PHE A 88 23.59 4.51 4.82
C PHE A 88 22.98 5.76 5.47
N THR A 89 23.81 6.72 5.87
CA THR A 89 23.35 7.93 6.59
C THR A 89 22.86 9.07 5.69
N PHE A 90 22.00 9.93 6.23
CA PHE A 90 21.52 11.16 5.60
C PHE A 90 21.26 12.27 6.63
N GLY A 91 21.48 13.53 6.26
CA GLY A 91 21.30 14.72 7.08
C GLY A 91 21.44 16.00 6.24
N LYS A 92 21.24 17.19 6.80
CA LYS A 92 21.15 18.43 5.99
C LYS A 92 22.43 18.70 5.18
N GLY A 93 22.32 18.61 3.85
CA GLY A 93 23.44 18.79 2.92
C GLY A 93 24.42 17.60 2.82
N ARG A 94 24.08 16.42 3.37
CA ARG A 94 24.96 15.23 3.38
C ARG A 94 24.16 13.94 3.25
N SER A 95 24.55 13.06 2.33
CA SER A 95 24.09 11.67 2.36
C SER A 95 25.08 10.71 1.70
N GLU A 96 25.02 9.45 2.14
CA GLU A 96 25.74 8.32 1.56
C GLU A 96 24.91 7.57 0.50
N GLY A 97 23.66 8.01 0.26
CA GLY A 97 22.76 7.50 -0.77
C GLY A 97 22.42 8.54 -1.85
N ASN A 98 21.54 8.17 -2.79
CA ASN A 98 20.96 9.07 -3.81
C ASN A 98 19.74 8.40 -4.48
N LYS A 99 18.99 9.16 -5.30
CA LYS A 99 17.78 8.69 -6.02
C LYS A 99 18.00 7.53 -7.01
N GLY A 100 19.24 7.22 -7.37
CA GLY A 100 19.59 6.06 -8.20
C GLY A 100 19.60 4.75 -7.42
N MET A 101 19.76 4.78 -6.09
CA MET A 101 19.96 3.59 -5.25
C MET A 101 18.66 2.93 -4.77
N LYS A 102 17.52 3.13 -5.46
CA LYS A 102 16.19 2.65 -5.04
C LYS A 102 16.11 1.14 -4.81
N SER A 103 16.89 0.34 -5.53
CA SER A 103 16.98 -1.11 -5.34
C SER A 103 17.60 -1.51 -4.00
N LEU A 104 18.51 -0.69 -3.46
CA LEU A 104 19.28 -0.95 -2.22
C LEU A 104 18.69 -0.23 -1.00
N LEU A 105 18.25 1.02 -1.17
CA LEU A 105 17.75 1.90 -0.09
C LEU A 105 16.22 1.99 -0.04
N GLY A 106 15.53 1.28 -0.93
CA GLY A 106 14.11 1.49 -1.18
C GLY A 106 13.83 2.83 -1.87
N GLY A 107 12.56 3.05 -2.25
CA GLY A 107 12.11 4.34 -2.76
C GLY A 107 12.18 5.45 -1.70
N LYS A 108 11.90 5.11 -0.43
CA LYS A 108 11.90 6.06 0.69
C LYS A 108 13.31 6.52 1.04
N GLY A 109 14.25 5.61 1.30
CA GLY A 109 15.63 5.95 1.67
C GLY A 109 16.40 6.62 0.54
N ALA A 110 16.21 6.18 -0.71
CA ALA A 110 16.82 6.85 -1.87
C ALA A 110 16.33 8.29 -2.05
N ASN A 111 15.06 8.57 -1.77
CA ASN A 111 14.51 9.94 -1.87
C ASN A 111 14.86 10.80 -0.64
N LEU A 112 14.91 10.22 0.57
CA LEU A 112 15.44 10.90 1.77
C LEU A 112 16.89 11.35 1.57
N ALA A 113 17.73 10.45 1.05
CA ALA A 113 19.11 10.73 0.68
C ALA A 113 19.23 11.84 -0.38
N GLU A 114 18.35 11.85 -1.38
CA GLU A 114 18.32 12.87 -2.43
C GLU A 114 17.83 14.24 -1.92
N MET A 115 16.79 14.29 -1.08
CA MET A 115 16.34 15.53 -0.46
C MET A 115 17.43 16.13 0.44
N ALA A 116 18.12 15.27 1.19
CA ALA A 116 19.27 15.64 2.01
C ALA A 116 20.44 16.18 1.18
N SER A 117 20.75 15.57 0.02
CA SER A 117 21.87 15.97 -0.83
C SER A 117 21.62 17.27 -1.62
N ILE A 118 20.37 17.55 -2.00
CA ILE A 118 19.99 18.86 -2.60
C ILE A 118 19.75 19.97 -1.56
N GLY A 119 19.98 19.70 -0.27
CA GLY A 119 20.04 20.70 0.79
C GLY A 119 18.72 21.02 1.51
N LEU A 120 17.64 20.27 1.25
CA LEU A 120 16.35 20.49 1.93
C LEU A 120 16.47 20.25 3.45
N SER A 121 15.55 20.83 4.21
CA SER A 121 15.41 20.67 5.66
C SER A 121 14.87 19.27 6.03
N VAL A 122 15.67 18.21 5.79
CA VAL A 122 15.34 16.81 6.14
C VAL A 122 15.88 16.48 7.54
N PRO A 123 15.10 15.86 8.45
CA PRO A 123 15.61 15.36 9.73
C PRO A 123 16.67 14.26 9.51
N PRO A 124 17.80 14.27 10.23
CA PRO A 124 18.88 13.30 10.02
C PRO A 124 18.46 11.88 10.39
N GLY A 125 19.08 10.90 9.74
CA GLY A 125 18.74 9.50 9.85
C GLY A 125 19.70 8.56 9.12
N LEU A 126 19.29 7.30 9.03
CA LEU A 126 19.99 6.23 8.34
C LEU A 126 19.00 5.30 7.63
N THR A 127 19.47 4.63 6.58
CA THR A 127 18.74 3.57 5.87
C THR A 127 19.49 2.26 5.99
N ILE A 128 18.86 1.24 6.56
CA ILE A 128 19.30 -0.16 6.51
C ILE A 128 18.81 -0.76 5.19
N SER A 129 19.73 -1.31 4.40
CA SER A 129 19.47 -1.74 3.02
C SER A 129 18.56 -2.97 2.84
N THR A 130 17.97 -3.09 1.65
CA THR A 130 17.24 -4.28 1.19
C THR A 130 18.11 -5.54 1.14
N GLU A 131 19.43 -5.41 0.95
CA GLU A 131 20.36 -6.53 1.05
C GLU A 131 20.48 -7.07 2.48
N ALA A 132 20.36 -6.21 3.51
CA ALA A 132 20.32 -6.64 4.91
C ALA A 132 19.01 -7.37 5.24
N CYS A 133 17.86 -6.92 4.71
CA CYS A 133 16.60 -7.67 4.78
C CYS A 133 16.72 -9.07 4.16
N ARG A 134 17.36 -9.18 3.00
CA ARG A 134 17.62 -10.48 2.36
C ARG A 134 18.54 -11.36 3.20
N GLN A 135 19.58 -10.78 3.82
CA GLN A 135 20.46 -11.50 4.75
C GLN A 135 19.68 -12.01 5.97
N TYR A 136 18.82 -11.19 6.57
CA TYR A 136 17.96 -11.55 7.71
C TYR A 136 17.05 -12.74 7.41
N GLN A 137 16.35 -12.73 6.28
CA GLN A 137 15.48 -13.84 5.89
C GLN A 137 16.27 -15.13 5.58
N VAL A 138 17.42 -15.04 4.89
CA VAL A 138 18.29 -16.20 4.61
C VAL A 138 18.96 -16.75 5.87
N ALA A 139 19.22 -15.91 6.88
CA ALA A 139 19.76 -16.33 8.17
C ALA A 139 18.72 -17.01 9.10
N GLY A 140 17.48 -17.20 8.63
CA GLY A 140 16.40 -17.78 9.41
C GLY A 140 15.83 -16.80 10.44
N LYS A 141 15.54 -15.57 9.99
CA LYS A 141 14.99 -14.46 10.78
C LYS A 141 15.89 -14.06 11.97
N LYS A 142 17.12 -13.70 11.65
CA LYS A 142 18.12 -13.20 12.61
C LYS A 142 18.94 -12.08 12.00
N LEU A 143 19.24 -11.04 12.77
CA LEU A 143 20.11 -9.96 12.32
C LEU A 143 21.50 -10.52 11.95
N PRO A 144 22.02 -10.26 10.73
CA PRO A 144 23.32 -10.77 10.30
C PRO A 144 24.48 -10.08 11.04
N GLU A 145 25.57 -10.83 11.23
CA GLU A 145 26.76 -10.39 11.96
C GLU A 145 27.32 -9.03 11.46
N GLY A 146 27.73 -8.17 12.40
CA GLY A 146 28.23 -6.82 12.12
C GLY A 146 27.16 -5.77 11.79
N LEU A 147 25.88 -6.16 11.58
CA LEU A 147 24.84 -5.20 11.19
C LEU A 147 24.44 -4.29 12.35
N TRP A 148 24.39 -4.83 13.57
CA TRP A 148 24.02 -4.05 14.76
C TRP A 148 25.06 -2.97 15.07
N GLU A 149 26.33 -3.29 14.85
CA GLU A 149 27.46 -2.38 14.94
C GLU A 149 27.34 -1.25 13.90
N GLU A 150 27.06 -1.57 12.63
CA GLU A 150 26.77 -0.55 11.59
C GLU A 150 25.57 0.35 11.95
N ILE A 151 24.53 -0.20 12.59
CA ILE A 151 23.35 0.56 13.05
C ILE A 151 23.74 1.51 14.19
N LEU A 152 24.55 1.07 15.15
CA LEU A 152 25.01 1.89 16.27
C LEU A 152 25.98 3.00 15.81
N GLU A 153 26.83 2.75 14.81
CA GLU A 153 27.66 3.79 14.18
C GLU A 153 26.79 4.86 13.50
N GLY A 154 25.75 4.44 12.77
CA GLY A 154 24.78 5.35 12.14
C GLY A 154 23.92 6.11 13.16
N LEU A 155 23.51 5.49 14.26
CA LEU A 155 22.82 6.16 15.37
C LEU A 155 23.72 7.25 15.98
N SER A 156 25.01 6.93 16.20
CA SER A 156 25.99 7.89 16.70
C SER A 156 26.25 9.05 15.73
N PHE A 157 25.91 8.93 14.44
CA PHE A 157 25.89 10.07 13.51
C PHE A 157 24.67 10.98 13.77
N ILE A 158 23.48 10.41 13.96
CA ILE A 158 22.24 11.16 14.28
C ILE A 158 22.40 11.93 15.61
N GLU A 159 22.92 11.27 16.64
CA GLU A 159 23.15 11.88 17.96
C GLU A 159 24.09 13.09 17.89
N ARG A 160 25.14 13.03 17.06
CA ARG A 160 26.09 14.14 16.86
C ARG A 160 25.52 15.30 16.05
N ASP A 161 24.64 15.03 15.09
CA ASP A 161 24.03 16.06 14.23
C ASP A 161 22.93 16.86 14.96
N ILE A 162 22.17 16.18 15.83
CA ILE A 162 21.12 16.79 16.67
C ILE A 162 21.66 17.33 18.00
N GLY A 163 22.72 16.74 18.56
CA GLY A 163 23.24 17.08 19.90
C GLY A 163 22.38 16.53 21.05
N ALA A 164 21.67 15.42 20.80
CA ALA A 164 20.79 14.69 21.72
C ALA A 164 21.13 13.19 21.68
N SER A 165 20.78 12.44 22.73
CA SER A 165 21.14 11.02 22.84
C SER A 165 19.95 10.11 23.10
N LEU A 166 20.05 8.88 22.59
CA LEU A 166 19.04 7.85 22.82
C LEU A 166 19.12 7.40 24.28
N ALA A 167 17.97 7.35 24.97
CA ALA A 167 17.84 7.09 26.42
C ALA A 167 18.39 8.19 27.37
N ASP A 168 18.65 9.42 26.91
CA ASP A 168 19.02 10.56 27.79
C ASP A 168 17.79 11.42 28.12
N PRO A 169 17.27 11.44 29.37
CA PRO A 169 16.14 12.29 29.75
C PRO A 169 16.43 13.81 29.67
N SER A 170 17.69 14.23 29.78
CA SER A 170 18.06 15.65 29.71
C SER A 170 18.09 16.17 28.26
N LYS A 171 18.36 15.28 27.30
CA LYS A 171 18.43 15.58 25.86
C LYS A 171 17.88 14.39 25.04
N PRO A 172 16.57 14.14 25.08
CA PRO A 172 15.99 12.94 24.51
C PRO A 172 16.04 12.97 22.98
N LEU A 173 16.82 12.07 22.38
CA LEU A 173 16.65 11.69 20.99
C LEU A 173 15.53 10.64 20.90
N LEU A 174 14.50 10.94 20.11
CA LEU A 174 13.46 10.01 19.73
C LEU A 174 13.52 9.73 18.23
N LEU A 175 13.14 8.53 17.83
CA LEU A 175 13.29 8.00 16.48
C LEU A 175 11.94 7.61 15.87
N SER A 176 11.86 7.66 14.55
CA SER A 176 10.88 6.93 13.76
C SER A 176 11.57 5.78 13.03
N VAL A 177 10.88 4.65 12.92
CA VAL A 177 11.32 3.47 12.16
C VAL A 177 10.30 3.28 11.04
N ARG A 178 10.71 3.55 9.80
CA ARG A 178 9.83 3.61 8.63
C ARG A 178 10.30 2.63 7.56
N SER A 179 9.46 1.65 7.26
CA SER A 179 9.65 0.70 6.15
C SER A 179 9.80 1.37 4.77
N GLY A 180 10.44 0.70 3.81
CA GLY A 180 10.60 1.23 2.45
C GLY A 180 11.17 0.23 1.44
N ALA A 181 10.29 -0.41 0.64
CA ALA A 181 10.71 -1.20 -0.52
C ALA A 181 11.10 -0.34 -1.73
N ALA A 182 11.73 -0.95 -2.74
CA ALA A 182 12.18 -0.27 -3.98
C ALA A 182 11.02 0.29 -4.83
N VAL A 183 9.87 -0.40 -4.82
CA VAL A 183 8.59 0.05 -5.38
C VAL A 183 7.75 0.58 -4.22
N SER A 184 7.01 1.68 -4.42
CA SER A 184 6.14 2.21 -3.37
C SER A 184 4.93 1.31 -3.18
N MET A 185 4.65 0.95 -1.93
CA MET A 185 3.47 0.17 -1.52
C MET A 185 2.74 1.01 -0.45
N PRO A 186 1.88 1.97 -0.84
CA PRO A 186 1.17 2.85 0.11
C PRO A 186 0.27 2.02 1.04
N GLY A 187 0.18 2.42 2.31
CA GLY A 187 -0.60 1.69 3.33
C GLY A 187 0.00 0.36 3.80
N MET A 188 0.66 -0.39 2.91
CA MET A 188 1.03 -1.80 3.13
C MET A 188 2.07 -2.10 4.20
N MET A 189 2.87 -1.12 4.60
CA MET A 189 4.09 -1.34 5.38
C MET A 189 4.15 -0.39 6.57
N ASP A 190 4.53 -0.96 7.70
CA ASP A 190 4.37 -0.36 9.01
C ASP A 190 5.35 0.80 9.27
N THR A 191 5.00 1.64 10.23
CA THR A 191 5.81 2.75 10.73
C THR A 191 5.62 2.83 12.23
N VAL A 192 6.73 2.98 12.96
CA VAL A 192 6.74 3.25 14.40
C VAL A 192 7.29 4.65 14.61
N LEU A 193 6.54 5.53 15.29
CA LEU A 193 7.00 6.87 15.71
C LEU A 193 7.34 6.89 17.20
N ASN A 194 7.95 7.97 17.67
CA ASN A 194 8.23 8.25 19.10
C ASN A 194 9.12 7.19 19.80
N LEU A 195 9.88 6.37 19.04
CA LEU A 195 10.71 5.30 19.57
C LEU A 195 11.86 5.86 20.42
N GLY A 196 12.11 5.22 21.56
CA GLY A 196 13.03 5.66 22.60
C GLY A 196 12.36 6.25 23.83
N LEU A 197 11.02 6.36 23.84
CA LEU A 197 10.27 6.71 25.03
C LEU A 197 10.28 5.56 26.06
N ASN A 198 10.46 5.95 27.32
CA ASN A 198 10.29 5.14 28.52
C ASN A 198 9.94 6.09 29.69
N ASP A 199 9.80 5.58 30.91
CA ASP A 199 9.38 6.37 32.07
C ASP A 199 10.33 7.50 32.50
N GLU A 200 11.62 7.38 32.20
CA GLU A 200 12.62 8.41 32.50
C GLU A 200 12.62 9.47 31.38
N VAL A 201 12.64 9.02 30.13
CA VAL A 201 12.67 9.85 28.92
C VAL A 201 11.38 10.66 28.75
N VAL A 202 10.21 10.11 29.11
CA VAL A 202 8.92 10.85 29.04
C VAL A 202 8.87 12.00 30.04
N VAL A 203 9.46 11.87 31.23
CA VAL A 203 9.56 12.96 32.21
C VAL A 203 10.52 14.05 31.71
N GLY A 204 11.62 13.66 31.08
CA GLY A 204 12.52 14.57 30.37
C GLY A 204 11.84 15.36 29.25
N LEU A 205 11.09 14.66 28.40
CA LEU A 205 10.29 15.26 27.33
C LEU A 205 9.20 16.19 27.87
N ALA A 206 8.51 15.79 28.95
CA ALA A 206 7.48 16.58 29.63
C ALA A 206 8.04 17.89 30.19
N ALA A 207 9.24 17.88 30.76
CA ALA A 207 9.92 19.06 31.30
C ALA A 207 10.32 20.07 30.22
N LYS A 208 10.57 19.62 28.98
CA LYS A 208 10.96 20.47 27.84
C LYS A 208 9.78 20.95 26.99
N SER A 209 8.81 20.06 26.73
CA SER A 209 7.77 20.23 25.71
C SER A 209 6.34 20.14 26.27
N GLY A 210 6.18 20.07 27.59
CA GLY A 210 4.89 20.03 28.29
C GLY A 210 4.34 18.61 28.51
N GLU A 211 3.75 18.38 29.69
CA GLU A 211 3.35 17.03 30.12
C GLU A 211 2.34 16.36 29.19
N ARG A 212 1.28 17.06 28.78
CA ARG A 212 0.21 16.50 27.93
C ARG A 212 0.76 15.93 26.62
N PHE A 213 1.66 16.68 25.96
CA PHE A 213 2.29 16.26 24.72
C PHE A 213 3.18 15.02 24.92
N ALA A 214 3.97 14.99 25.99
CA ALA A 214 4.89 13.88 26.27
C ALA A 214 4.13 12.58 26.57
N TYR A 215 3.09 12.62 27.41
CA TYR A 215 2.30 11.44 27.75
C TYR A 215 1.32 11.01 26.64
N ASP A 216 0.81 11.93 25.80
CA ASP A 216 0.09 11.54 24.56
C ASP A 216 1.04 10.83 23.56
N SER A 217 2.25 11.35 23.40
CA SER A 217 3.27 10.71 22.54
C SER A 217 3.68 9.33 23.07
N PHE A 218 3.66 9.12 24.40
CA PHE A 218 3.98 7.83 25.03
C PHE A 218 2.83 6.82 24.96
N ARG A 219 1.56 7.22 25.18
CA ARG A 219 0.43 6.28 25.00
C ARG A 219 0.30 5.83 23.53
N ARG A 220 0.49 6.73 22.56
CA ARG A 220 0.57 6.37 21.12
C ARG A 220 1.72 5.42 20.82
N PHE A 221 2.90 5.62 21.43
CA PHE A 221 4.03 4.72 21.24
C PHE A 221 3.76 3.32 21.80
N LEU A 222 3.12 3.22 22.98
CA LEU A 222 2.71 1.94 23.58
C LEU A 222 1.66 1.20 22.75
N ASP A 223 0.75 1.92 22.10
CA ASP A 223 -0.23 1.35 21.17
C ASP A 223 0.47 0.76 19.93
N MET A 224 1.13 1.64 19.18
CA MET A 224 1.77 1.37 17.89
C MET A 224 2.92 0.38 17.99
N PHE A 225 3.74 0.42 19.05
CA PHE A 225 4.78 -0.59 19.27
C PHE A 225 4.17 -1.92 19.72
N GLY A 226 3.08 -1.88 20.49
CA GLY A 226 2.32 -3.08 20.86
C GLY A 226 1.79 -3.81 19.64
N ASP A 227 1.07 -3.11 18.77
CA ASP A 227 0.46 -3.65 17.56
C ASP A 227 1.51 -4.04 16.49
N VAL A 228 2.29 -3.08 16.00
CA VAL A 228 3.24 -3.29 14.89
C VAL A 228 4.38 -4.25 15.26
N VAL A 229 4.99 -4.10 16.44
CA VAL A 229 6.25 -4.79 16.76
C VAL A 229 6.01 -6.08 17.53
N LEU A 230 4.98 -6.15 18.38
CA LEU A 230 4.67 -7.34 19.17
C LEU A 230 3.40 -8.08 18.75
N GLY A 231 2.55 -7.52 17.88
CA GLY A 231 1.27 -8.12 17.48
C GLY A 231 0.26 -8.16 18.64
N ILE A 232 0.14 -7.08 19.40
CA ILE A 232 -0.91 -6.84 20.40
C ILE A 232 -2.02 -6.03 19.72
N PRO A 233 -3.21 -6.62 19.42
CA PRO A 233 -4.21 -5.93 18.60
C PRO A 233 -4.62 -4.56 19.16
N HIS A 234 -4.49 -3.51 18.35
CA HIS A 234 -4.86 -2.10 18.64
C HIS A 234 -6.18 -1.95 19.43
N ALA A 235 -7.20 -2.74 19.10
CA ALA A 235 -8.49 -2.78 19.81
C ALA A 235 -8.40 -3.04 21.33
N LYS A 236 -7.27 -3.55 21.86
CA LYS A 236 -7.03 -3.72 23.31
C LYS A 236 -6.48 -2.48 24.01
N PHE A 237 -5.93 -1.53 23.27
CA PHE A 237 -5.56 -0.21 23.75
C PHE A 237 -6.77 0.73 23.68
N GLU A 238 -7.52 0.71 22.58
CA GLU A 238 -8.80 1.44 22.45
C GLU A 238 -9.83 1.06 23.52
N GLU A 239 -9.90 -0.22 23.92
CA GLU A 239 -10.72 -0.68 25.06
C GLU A 239 -10.41 0.07 26.38
N LYS A 240 -9.19 0.58 26.55
CA LYS A 240 -8.79 1.40 27.72
C LYS A 240 -9.05 2.88 27.48
N LEU A 241 -8.76 3.37 26.27
CA LEU A 241 -8.97 4.77 25.89
C LEU A 241 -10.44 5.16 25.92
N GLU A 242 -11.33 4.42 25.25
CA GLU A 242 -12.77 4.69 25.25
C GLU A 242 -13.35 4.61 26.65
N ARG A 243 -12.99 3.58 27.43
CA ARG A 243 -13.38 3.45 28.83
C ARG A 243 -12.90 4.64 29.68
N MET A 244 -11.72 5.20 29.40
CA MET A 244 -11.27 6.42 30.07
C MET A 244 -12.08 7.64 29.62
N LYS A 245 -12.38 7.80 28.33
CA LYS A 245 -13.22 8.89 27.82
C LYS A 245 -14.63 8.85 28.44
N GLU A 246 -15.25 7.68 28.52
CA GLU A 246 -16.51 7.44 29.25
C GLU A 246 -16.42 7.86 30.73
N LEU A 247 -15.39 7.39 31.46
CA LEU A 247 -15.20 7.69 32.89
C LEU A 247 -14.94 9.18 33.19
N LYS A 248 -14.34 9.91 32.26
CA LYS A 248 -14.06 11.35 32.39
C LYS A 248 -15.17 12.22 31.75
N GLY A 249 -16.14 11.62 31.06
CA GLY A 249 -17.28 12.30 30.41
C GLY A 249 -16.92 13.09 29.14
N VAL A 250 -15.78 12.80 28.52
CA VAL A 250 -15.29 13.47 27.30
C VAL A 250 -15.62 12.66 26.04
N LYS A 251 -15.46 13.26 24.85
CA LYS A 251 -15.74 12.58 23.56
C LYS A 251 -14.50 12.42 22.68
N ASN A 252 -13.56 13.34 22.80
CA ASN A 252 -12.36 13.41 21.97
C ASN A 252 -11.13 13.18 22.85
N ASP A 253 -10.16 12.41 22.35
CA ASP A 253 -8.85 12.21 22.99
C ASP A 253 -8.18 13.54 23.42
N THR A 254 -8.41 14.60 22.62
CA THR A 254 -7.84 15.92 22.85
C THR A 254 -8.33 16.58 24.15
N GLU A 255 -9.46 16.14 24.70
CA GLU A 255 -10.05 16.65 25.94
C GLU A 255 -9.46 15.99 27.20
N LEU A 256 -8.66 14.92 27.05
CA LEU A 256 -7.95 14.27 28.17
C LEU A 256 -6.81 15.16 28.70
N SER A 257 -6.66 15.20 30.03
CA SER A 257 -5.59 15.95 30.69
C SER A 257 -4.28 15.17 30.76
N ALA A 258 -3.18 15.85 31.10
CA ALA A 258 -1.89 15.19 31.34
C ALA A 258 -1.95 14.14 32.46
N THR A 259 -2.81 14.33 33.46
CA THR A 259 -3.02 13.37 34.56
C THR A 259 -3.75 12.11 34.06
N ASP A 260 -4.72 12.27 33.17
CA ASP A 260 -5.46 11.14 32.58
C ASP A 260 -4.55 10.34 31.64
N LEU A 261 -3.73 11.02 30.83
CA LEU A 261 -2.75 10.37 29.95
C LEU A 261 -1.65 9.63 30.73
N LYS A 262 -1.23 10.16 31.89
CA LYS A 262 -0.35 9.44 32.85
C LYS A 262 -1.01 8.16 33.37
N GLU A 263 -2.28 8.22 33.76
CA GLU A 263 -3.07 7.05 34.18
C GLU A 263 -3.21 6.03 33.03
N LEU A 264 -3.44 6.51 31.80
CA LEU A 264 -3.64 5.69 30.61
C LEU A 264 -2.36 4.95 30.18
N VAL A 265 -1.19 5.57 30.30
CA VAL A 265 0.12 4.94 30.04
C VAL A 265 0.31 3.68 30.90
N GLU A 266 -0.04 3.72 32.19
CA GLU A 266 0.03 2.53 33.05
C GLU A 266 -1.01 1.46 32.66
N GLN A 267 -2.22 1.88 32.27
CA GLN A 267 -3.22 0.95 31.74
C GLN A 267 -2.74 0.28 30.44
N TYR A 268 -2.06 1.02 29.55
CA TYR A 268 -1.49 0.51 28.30
C TYR A 268 -0.35 -0.49 28.57
N LYS A 269 0.59 -0.20 29.48
CA LYS A 269 1.61 -1.17 29.94
C LYS A 269 0.98 -2.46 30.46
N SER A 270 -0.16 -2.37 31.16
CA SER A 270 -0.86 -3.55 31.65
C SER A 270 -1.39 -4.46 30.52
N VAL A 271 -1.66 -3.93 29.32
CA VAL A 271 -2.06 -4.71 28.14
C VAL A 271 -0.93 -5.61 27.64
N TYR A 272 0.33 -5.13 27.65
CA TYR A 272 1.51 -5.95 27.30
C TYR A 272 1.60 -7.20 28.19
N LEU A 273 1.48 -7.01 29.51
CA LEU A 273 1.47 -8.10 30.48
C LEU A 273 0.27 -9.04 30.29
N GLN A 274 -0.93 -8.50 30.04
CA GLN A 274 -2.16 -9.29 29.86
C GLN A 274 -2.18 -10.10 28.56
N VAL A 275 -1.61 -9.60 27.47
CA VAL A 275 -1.71 -10.20 26.12
C VAL A 275 -0.47 -11.02 25.75
N LYS A 276 0.73 -10.63 26.21
CA LYS A 276 2.00 -11.29 25.86
C LYS A 276 2.73 -11.92 27.06
N GLY A 277 2.30 -11.64 28.29
CA GLY A 277 3.00 -12.11 29.50
C GLY A 277 4.38 -11.47 29.70
N GLN A 278 4.61 -10.31 29.10
CA GLN A 278 5.89 -9.59 29.11
C GLN A 278 5.64 -8.10 29.39
N GLU A 279 6.62 -7.43 30.00
CA GLU A 279 6.58 -5.98 30.19
C GLU A 279 6.96 -5.24 28.90
N PHE A 280 6.58 -3.97 28.80
CA PHE A 280 7.04 -3.10 27.71
C PHE A 280 8.58 -2.91 27.79
N PRO A 281 9.34 -3.09 26.70
CA PRO A 281 10.80 -2.95 26.73
C PRO A 281 11.21 -1.49 26.98
N SER A 282 11.71 -1.22 28.19
CA SER A 282 12.11 0.13 28.62
C SER A 282 13.46 0.60 28.06
N ASP A 283 14.29 -0.29 27.52
CA ASP A 283 15.53 0.06 26.81
C ASP A 283 15.26 0.47 25.36
N PRO A 284 15.55 1.73 24.97
CA PRO A 284 15.44 2.20 23.59
C PRO A 284 16.24 1.41 22.55
N LYS A 285 17.36 0.78 22.94
CA LYS A 285 18.15 -0.05 22.01
C LYS A 285 17.42 -1.37 21.72
N LYS A 286 16.84 -2.03 22.72
CA LYS A 286 15.97 -3.20 22.50
C LYS A 286 14.68 -2.85 21.76
N GLN A 287 14.10 -1.67 22.00
CA GLN A 287 12.99 -1.17 21.17
C GLN A 287 13.40 -1.08 19.69
N LEU A 288 14.56 -0.47 19.41
CA LEU A 288 15.06 -0.28 18.04
C LEU A 288 15.38 -1.62 17.35
N GLU A 289 16.01 -2.56 18.05
CA GLU A 289 16.30 -3.92 17.56
C GLU A 289 15.01 -4.62 17.11
N LEU A 290 14.00 -4.69 17.98
CA LEU A 290 12.72 -5.35 17.70
C LEU A 290 11.96 -4.67 16.55
N ALA A 291 11.98 -3.33 16.49
CA ALA A 291 11.32 -2.59 15.40
C ALA A 291 11.97 -2.84 14.03
N ILE A 292 13.29 -3.07 13.97
CA ILE A 292 13.98 -3.46 12.73
C ILE A 292 13.58 -4.88 12.30
N GLU A 293 13.54 -5.82 13.25
CA GLU A 293 13.12 -7.20 12.98
C GLU A 293 11.67 -7.25 12.48
N ALA A 294 10.74 -6.52 13.12
CA ALA A 294 9.35 -6.42 12.70
C ALA A 294 9.19 -5.85 11.28
N VAL A 295 9.98 -4.85 10.88
CA VAL A 295 9.97 -4.32 9.51
C VAL A 295 10.56 -5.30 8.49
N PHE A 296 11.56 -6.10 8.86
CA PHE A 296 12.04 -7.18 7.98
C PHE A 296 11.02 -8.31 7.85
N ASP A 297 10.24 -8.59 8.89
CA ASP A 297 9.22 -9.63 8.91
C ASP A 297 7.93 -9.23 8.18
N SER A 298 7.53 -7.95 8.22
CA SER A 298 6.36 -7.47 7.49
C SER A 298 6.51 -7.58 5.97
N TRP A 299 7.74 -7.74 5.45
CA TRP A 299 8.01 -8.05 4.05
C TRP A 299 7.27 -9.31 3.55
N ASP A 300 7.23 -10.37 4.35
CA ASP A 300 6.57 -11.64 3.99
C ASP A 300 5.21 -11.83 4.70
N SER A 301 4.61 -10.72 5.13
CA SER A 301 3.22 -10.71 5.60
C SER A 301 2.24 -11.10 4.47
N PRO A 302 1.10 -11.77 4.77
CA PRO A 302 0.11 -12.17 3.76
C PRO A 302 -0.39 -10.99 2.91
N ARG A 303 -0.65 -9.84 3.55
CA ARG A 303 -1.06 -8.59 2.89
C ARG A 303 -0.01 -8.07 1.91
N ALA A 304 1.27 -8.06 2.28
CA ALA A 304 2.35 -7.61 1.39
C ALA A 304 2.57 -8.57 0.22
N ILE A 305 2.46 -9.89 0.44
CA ILE A 305 2.48 -10.91 -0.63
C ILE A 305 1.31 -10.70 -1.59
N LYS A 306 0.09 -10.51 -1.07
CA LYS A 306 -1.13 -10.29 -1.88
C LYS A 306 -1.05 -9.00 -2.70
N TYR A 307 -0.60 -7.89 -2.10
CA TYR A 307 -0.35 -6.63 -2.82
C TYR A 307 0.71 -6.80 -3.93
N ARG A 308 1.83 -7.48 -3.65
CA ARG A 308 2.85 -7.76 -4.68
C ARG A 308 2.29 -8.62 -5.82
N SER A 309 1.42 -9.58 -5.52
CA SER A 309 0.76 -10.42 -6.51
C SER A 309 -0.20 -9.62 -7.41
N ILE A 310 -1.11 -8.84 -6.81
CA ILE A 310 -2.06 -7.97 -7.52
C ILE A 310 -1.34 -6.99 -8.46
N ASN A 311 -0.30 -6.32 -7.96
CA ASN A 311 0.46 -5.33 -8.72
C ASN A 311 1.60 -5.95 -9.56
N GLN A 312 1.66 -7.28 -9.68
CA GLN A 312 2.65 -8.06 -10.46
C GLN A 312 4.13 -7.73 -10.15
N ILE A 313 4.42 -7.33 -8.91
CA ILE A 313 5.73 -6.87 -8.45
C ILE A 313 6.66 -8.07 -8.22
N ASN A 314 7.57 -8.30 -9.17
CA ASN A 314 8.52 -9.40 -9.18
C ASN A 314 9.97 -8.92 -8.98
N GLY A 315 10.86 -9.82 -8.52
CA GLY A 315 12.31 -9.59 -8.47
C GLY A 315 12.83 -8.68 -7.34
N LEU A 316 11.96 -8.19 -6.45
CA LEU A 316 12.40 -7.44 -5.26
C LEU A 316 12.98 -8.38 -4.20
N ILE A 317 14.08 -7.96 -3.57
CA ILE A 317 14.87 -8.80 -2.64
C ILE A 317 14.56 -8.61 -1.15
N GLY A 318 13.71 -7.64 -0.81
CA GLY A 318 13.42 -7.24 0.58
C GLY A 318 12.96 -5.78 0.67
N THR A 319 12.70 -5.33 1.90
CA THR A 319 12.43 -3.93 2.22
C THR A 319 13.64 -3.27 2.89
N ALA A 320 13.77 -1.94 2.79
CA ALA A 320 14.73 -1.17 3.57
C ALA A 320 14.08 -0.62 4.85
N VAL A 321 14.88 -0.34 5.88
CA VAL A 321 14.41 0.27 7.15
C VAL A 321 15.02 1.66 7.27
N ASN A 322 14.19 2.69 7.35
CA ASN A 322 14.62 4.08 7.48
C ASN A 322 14.46 4.48 8.94
N ILE A 323 15.54 4.78 9.63
CA ILE A 323 15.55 5.21 11.04
C ILE A 323 15.91 6.70 11.05
N GLN A 324 14.99 7.54 11.51
CA GLN A 324 15.07 8.99 11.34
C GLN A 324 14.70 9.71 12.64
N CYS A 325 15.41 10.79 12.97
CA CYS A 325 15.10 11.66 14.11
C CYS A 325 13.64 12.12 14.04
N MET A 326 12.92 12.02 15.17
CA MET A 326 11.57 12.57 15.30
C MET A 326 11.56 14.09 15.16
N VAL A 327 10.44 14.59 14.61
CA VAL A 327 10.03 16.00 14.59
C VAL A 327 8.54 16.02 14.92
N PHE A 328 8.12 16.94 15.78
CA PHE A 328 6.82 16.89 16.44
C PHE A 328 5.86 17.97 15.95
N GLY A 329 4.83 17.58 15.19
CA GLY A 329 3.74 18.48 14.81
C GLY A 329 2.73 18.74 15.93
N ASN A 330 2.85 18.05 17.08
CA ASN A 330 1.95 18.07 18.23
C ASN A 330 2.51 18.81 19.46
N MET A 331 3.49 19.70 19.27
CA MET A 331 4.08 20.54 20.34
C MET A 331 3.33 21.86 20.58
N GLY A 332 2.04 21.97 20.21
CA GLY A 332 1.26 23.20 20.31
C GLY A 332 0.92 23.82 18.96
N ASP A 333 0.28 24.99 18.98
CA ASP A 333 -0.40 25.56 17.82
C ASP A 333 0.54 26.25 16.80
N THR A 334 1.82 26.40 17.15
CA THR A 334 2.93 26.76 16.24
C THR A 334 3.56 25.54 15.56
N SER A 335 2.99 24.35 15.77
CA SER A 335 3.41 23.08 15.18
C SER A 335 2.25 22.41 14.44
N GLY A 336 2.55 21.57 13.46
CA GLY A 336 1.55 20.83 12.69
C GLY A 336 2.17 19.86 11.70
N THR A 337 1.35 19.07 11.03
CA THR A 337 1.79 18.08 10.03
C THR A 337 0.91 18.15 8.79
N GLY A 338 1.45 17.77 7.63
CA GLY A 338 0.68 17.77 6.40
C GLY A 338 1.24 16.85 5.32
N VAL A 339 0.36 16.56 4.36
CA VAL A 339 0.65 15.74 3.17
C VAL A 339 0.09 16.47 1.96
N LEU A 340 0.91 16.67 0.93
CA LEU A 340 0.49 17.35 -0.30
C LEU A 340 1.04 16.72 -1.56
N PHE A 341 0.36 17.02 -2.66
CA PHE A 341 0.80 16.82 -4.03
C PHE A 341 1.12 18.20 -4.62
N THR A 342 2.20 18.33 -5.37
CA THR A 342 2.60 19.62 -5.98
C THR A 342 1.62 20.11 -7.05
N ARG A 343 0.81 19.20 -7.60
CA ARG A 343 -0.34 19.45 -8.49
C ARG A 343 -1.48 18.53 -8.09
N ASN A 344 -2.72 18.88 -8.43
CA ASN A 344 -3.89 18.07 -8.10
C ASN A 344 -3.77 16.64 -8.69
N PRO A 345 -3.77 15.56 -7.87
CA PRO A 345 -3.56 14.21 -8.34
C PRO A 345 -4.78 13.61 -9.08
N SER A 346 -5.96 14.24 -8.98
CA SER A 346 -7.19 13.78 -9.61
C SER A 346 -7.49 14.49 -10.93
N THR A 347 -7.20 15.79 -11.05
CA THR A 347 -7.46 16.60 -12.26
C THR A 347 -6.20 17.02 -13.02
N GLY A 348 -5.03 16.99 -12.38
CA GLY A 348 -3.78 17.51 -12.93
C GLY A 348 -3.58 19.03 -12.86
N GLU A 349 -4.52 19.78 -12.27
CA GLU A 349 -4.42 21.23 -12.06
C GLU A 349 -3.10 21.62 -11.35
N ASN A 350 -2.38 22.59 -11.91
CA ASN A 350 -1.14 23.13 -11.33
C ASN A 350 -1.44 24.08 -10.15
N LYS A 351 -1.92 23.48 -9.05
CA LYS A 351 -2.12 24.08 -7.72
C LYS A 351 -1.63 23.07 -6.68
N LEU A 352 -0.94 23.54 -5.63
CA LEU A 352 -0.63 22.70 -4.46
C LEU A 352 -1.93 22.13 -3.88
N TYR A 353 -1.97 20.81 -3.72
CA TYR A 353 -3.16 20.07 -3.35
C TYR A 353 -2.86 19.16 -2.17
N GLY A 354 -3.40 19.43 -0.98
CA GLY A 354 -3.05 18.68 0.20
C GLY A 354 -3.85 19.05 1.44
N GLU A 355 -3.48 18.40 2.53
CA GLU A 355 -4.17 18.43 3.82
C GLU A 355 -3.15 18.75 4.93
N PHE A 356 -3.57 19.54 5.92
CA PHE A 356 -2.76 19.96 7.06
C PHE A 356 -3.56 19.85 8.36
N LEU A 357 -2.87 19.53 9.46
CA LEU A 357 -3.42 19.57 10.81
C LEU A 357 -2.48 20.32 11.76
N VAL A 358 -2.98 21.37 12.39
CA VAL A 358 -2.32 22.07 13.51
C VAL A 358 -2.33 21.16 14.74
N ASN A 359 -1.21 21.12 15.47
CA ASN A 359 -1.07 20.44 16.75
C ASN A 359 -1.45 18.93 16.67
N ALA A 360 -0.75 18.19 15.81
CA ALA A 360 -1.06 16.80 15.39
C ALA A 360 0.20 15.99 15.00
N GLN A 361 0.11 14.66 14.97
CA GLN A 361 1.11 13.77 14.33
C GLN A 361 0.61 13.27 12.96
N GLY A 362 1.51 12.78 12.10
CA GLY A 362 1.15 12.31 10.74
C GLY A 362 0.12 11.16 10.73
N GLU A 363 0.07 10.39 11.81
CA GLU A 363 -0.97 9.40 12.12
C GLU A 363 -2.39 10.00 12.09
N ASP A 364 -2.60 11.16 12.73
CA ASP A 364 -3.92 11.82 12.82
C ASP A 364 -4.47 12.21 11.44
N VAL A 365 -3.58 12.55 10.50
CA VAL A 365 -3.91 12.90 9.10
C VAL A 365 -4.33 11.66 8.31
N VAL A 366 -3.57 10.56 8.43
CA VAL A 366 -3.79 9.33 7.65
C VAL A 366 -5.00 8.56 8.14
N ALA A 367 -5.20 8.47 9.46
CA ALA A 367 -6.35 7.83 10.08
C ALA A 367 -7.64 8.67 9.92
N GLY A 368 -7.52 9.99 9.79
CA GLY A 368 -8.68 10.88 9.62
C GLY A 368 -9.58 10.96 10.87
N ILE A 369 -9.03 10.65 12.06
CA ILE A 369 -9.69 10.82 13.37
C ILE A 369 -10.07 12.29 13.57
N ARG A 370 -9.23 13.20 13.06
CA ARG A 370 -9.54 14.63 12.90
C ARG A 370 -9.79 14.91 11.43
N THR A 371 -10.83 15.68 11.12
CA THR A 371 -11.03 16.23 9.77
C THR A 371 -9.85 17.12 9.40
N PRO A 372 -9.11 16.85 8.30
CA PRO A 372 -7.98 17.68 7.90
C PRO A 372 -8.42 19.07 7.40
N GLU A 373 -7.52 20.05 7.51
CA GLU A 373 -7.71 21.40 6.95
C GLU A 373 -6.98 21.57 5.61
N ASP A 374 -7.39 22.55 4.80
CA ASP A 374 -6.67 22.96 3.58
C ASP A 374 -5.29 23.56 3.94
N LEU A 375 -4.32 23.46 3.02
CA LEU A 375 -3.02 24.13 3.10
C LEU A 375 -3.14 25.66 3.27
N ASP A 376 -4.24 26.29 2.84
CA ASP A 376 -4.53 27.71 3.14
C ASP A 376 -4.69 27.99 4.66
N THR A 377 -4.98 27.00 5.52
CA THR A 377 -4.79 27.15 6.98
C THR A 377 -3.33 27.29 7.34
N MET A 378 -2.44 26.41 6.86
CA MET A 378 -0.99 26.48 7.14
C MET A 378 -0.42 27.86 6.78
N LYS A 379 -0.79 28.37 5.60
CA LYS A 379 -0.45 29.71 5.10
C LYS A 379 -0.89 30.85 6.02
N ARG A 380 -2.00 30.68 6.74
CA ARG A 380 -2.58 31.64 7.70
C ARG A 380 -1.91 31.56 9.07
N VAL A 381 -1.60 30.35 9.57
CA VAL A 381 -1.05 30.16 10.94
C VAL A 381 0.47 30.12 11.01
N MET A 382 1.14 29.65 9.95
CA MET A 382 2.59 29.46 9.87
C MET A 382 3.12 29.98 8.51
N PRO A 383 2.95 31.28 8.19
CA PRO A 383 3.23 31.83 6.84
C PRO A 383 4.69 31.66 6.40
N GLN A 384 5.66 31.66 7.33
CA GLN A 384 7.07 31.45 7.02
C GLN A 384 7.35 30.01 6.57
N ALA A 385 6.87 29.02 7.33
CA ALA A 385 6.97 27.61 6.97
C ALA A 385 6.22 27.29 5.66
N TYR A 386 5.08 27.94 5.42
CA TYR A 386 4.36 27.79 4.14
C TYR A 386 5.18 28.34 2.97
N ALA A 387 5.89 29.47 3.13
CA ALA A 387 6.77 29.99 2.09
C ALA A 387 7.95 29.05 1.79
N GLU A 388 8.63 28.52 2.82
CA GLU A 388 9.69 27.49 2.64
C GLU A 388 9.11 26.23 1.96
N LEU A 389 7.88 25.84 2.28
CA LEU A 389 7.21 24.68 1.67
C LEU A 389 6.93 24.91 0.18
N VAL A 390 6.43 26.09 -0.21
CA VAL A 390 6.23 26.44 -1.63
C VAL A 390 7.55 26.44 -2.40
N GLU A 391 8.63 26.95 -1.81
CA GLU A 391 9.97 26.89 -2.43
C GLU A 391 10.46 25.44 -2.57
N ASN A 392 10.36 24.64 -1.51
CA ASN A 392 10.75 23.23 -1.51
C ASN A 392 9.96 22.40 -2.54
N CYS A 393 8.65 22.67 -2.72
CA CYS A 393 7.83 22.06 -3.77
C CYS A 393 8.37 22.40 -5.18
N ASN A 394 8.71 23.67 -5.41
CA ASN A 394 9.29 24.14 -6.68
C ASN A 394 10.68 23.55 -6.95
N ILE A 395 11.51 23.35 -5.91
CA ILE A 395 12.80 22.65 -6.02
C ILE A 395 12.58 21.18 -6.40
N LEU A 396 11.64 20.51 -5.74
CA LEU A 396 11.35 19.09 -5.95
C LEU A 396 10.80 18.80 -7.36
N GLU A 397 9.81 19.55 -7.86
CA GLU A 397 9.33 19.37 -9.24
C GLU A 397 10.45 19.57 -10.26
N ARG A 398 11.32 20.57 -10.09
CA ARG A 398 12.42 20.84 -11.04
C ARG A 398 13.52 19.76 -11.00
N HIS A 399 13.79 19.19 -9.83
CA HIS A 399 14.84 18.18 -9.64
C HIS A 399 14.43 16.75 -10.00
N TYR A 400 13.14 16.42 -9.82
CA TYR A 400 12.58 15.13 -10.19
C TYR A 400 11.91 15.14 -11.59
N LYS A 401 11.56 16.33 -12.12
CA LYS A 401 10.88 16.53 -13.42
C LYS A 401 9.50 15.84 -13.49
N ASP A 402 8.79 15.85 -12.38
CA ASP A 402 7.50 15.19 -12.20
C ASP A 402 6.75 15.81 -11.01
N MET A 403 5.43 15.60 -10.93
CA MET A 403 4.61 15.97 -9.78
C MET A 403 4.96 15.09 -8.57
N MET A 404 5.10 15.72 -7.40
CA MET A 404 5.63 15.11 -6.19
C MET A 404 4.56 15.05 -5.09
N ASP A 405 4.46 13.88 -4.47
CA ASP A 405 3.75 13.61 -3.21
C ASP A 405 4.76 13.75 -2.06
N ILE A 406 4.42 14.60 -1.09
CA ILE A 406 5.32 15.16 -0.07
C ILE A 406 4.67 15.04 1.31
N GLU A 407 5.39 14.48 2.28
CA GLU A 407 5.04 14.49 3.70
C GLU A 407 5.94 15.52 4.42
N PHE A 408 5.36 16.40 5.24
CA PHE A 408 6.09 17.43 5.98
C PHE A 408 5.53 17.67 7.38
N THR A 409 6.40 18.14 8.28
CA THR A 409 6.02 18.58 9.63
C THR A 409 6.58 19.97 9.88
N VAL A 410 5.79 20.83 10.52
CA VAL A 410 6.27 22.06 11.16
C VAL A 410 6.38 21.79 12.66
N GLN A 411 7.56 22.02 13.23
CA GLN A 411 7.74 22.03 14.68
C GLN A 411 8.23 23.42 15.07
N GLU A 412 7.46 24.11 15.92
CA GLU A 412 7.82 25.43 16.46
C GLU A 412 8.22 26.41 15.34
N GLU A 413 7.30 26.63 14.40
CA GLU A 413 7.46 27.42 13.16
C GLU A 413 8.48 26.91 12.13
N ARG A 414 9.33 25.93 12.46
CA ARG A 414 10.35 25.38 11.54
C ARG A 414 9.82 24.22 10.71
N LEU A 415 9.93 24.34 9.38
CA LEU A 415 9.56 23.29 8.43
C LEU A 415 10.61 22.15 8.39
N TRP A 416 10.11 20.93 8.24
CA TRP A 416 10.89 19.73 7.97
C TRP A 416 10.24 18.83 6.92
N MET A 417 11.04 18.39 5.95
CA MET A 417 10.62 17.51 4.85
C MET A 417 10.83 16.05 5.27
N LEU A 418 9.74 15.29 5.46
CA LEU A 418 9.78 13.91 5.97
C LEU A 418 9.81 12.85 4.87
N GLN A 419 9.23 13.14 3.71
CA GLN A 419 9.24 12.25 2.55
C GLN A 419 8.96 13.04 1.27
N CYS A 420 9.51 12.59 0.15
CA CYS A 420 8.96 12.87 -1.17
C CYS A 420 8.92 11.59 -2.01
N ARG A 421 7.99 11.51 -2.97
CA ARG A 421 7.95 10.51 -4.05
C ARG A 421 7.23 11.08 -5.27
N THR A 422 7.40 10.46 -6.44
CA THR A 422 6.49 10.70 -7.57
C THR A 422 5.06 10.46 -7.12
N GLY A 423 4.19 11.47 -7.22
CA GLY A 423 2.82 11.36 -6.73
C GLY A 423 1.96 10.47 -7.63
N LYS A 424 1.31 9.47 -7.04
CA LYS A 424 0.28 8.67 -7.73
C LYS A 424 -0.94 9.53 -8.00
N ARG A 425 -1.53 9.32 -9.19
CA ARG A 425 -2.47 10.21 -9.86
C ARG A 425 -3.39 9.40 -10.78
N THR A 426 -4.46 10.03 -11.23
CA THR A 426 -5.44 9.45 -12.15
C THR A 426 -4.98 9.51 -13.61
N GLY A 427 -5.72 8.87 -14.51
CA GLY A 427 -5.57 9.02 -15.96
C GLY A 427 -5.57 10.46 -16.45
N GLU A 428 -6.58 11.21 -16.02
CA GLU A 428 -6.74 12.64 -16.34
C GLU A 428 -5.57 13.46 -15.80
N GLY A 429 -5.23 13.29 -14.51
CA GLY A 429 -4.10 13.97 -13.89
C GLY A 429 -2.75 13.63 -14.52
N ALA A 430 -2.53 12.38 -14.92
CA ALA A 430 -1.29 11.96 -15.60
C ALA A 430 -1.12 12.64 -16.95
N VAL A 431 -2.15 12.62 -17.79
CA VAL A 431 -2.13 13.25 -19.13
C VAL A 431 -1.99 14.76 -19.01
N LYS A 432 -2.79 15.41 -18.15
CA LYS A 432 -2.71 16.86 -17.98
C LYS A 432 -1.35 17.31 -17.46
N ILE A 433 -0.81 16.69 -16.40
CA ILE A 433 0.51 17.06 -15.85
C ILE A 433 1.62 16.86 -16.90
N ALA A 434 1.54 15.80 -17.70
CA ALA A 434 2.50 15.56 -18.78
C ALA A 434 2.42 16.62 -19.90
N VAL A 435 1.23 17.14 -20.22
CA VAL A 435 1.03 18.20 -21.22
C VAL A 435 1.45 19.57 -20.68
N ASP A 436 1.09 19.88 -19.44
CA ASP A 436 1.48 21.13 -18.76
C ASP A 436 3.00 21.21 -18.61
N MET A 437 3.66 20.15 -18.12
CA MET A 437 5.13 20.15 -17.92
C MET A 437 5.94 20.22 -19.23
N VAL A 438 5.39 19.80 -20.37
CA VAL A 438 6.00 20.07 -21.70
C VAL A 438 5.82 21.53 -22.10
N SER A 439 4.64 22.09 -21.84
CA SER A 439 4.30 23.49 -22.15
C SER A 439 5.10 24.49 -21.30
N GLU A 440 5.40 24.12 -20.06
CA GLU A 440 6.31 24.83 -19.13
C GLU A 440 7.80 24.66 -19.48
N GLY A 441 8.14 23.78 -20.44
CA GLY A 441 9.51 23.47 -20.82
C GLY A 441 10.29 22.63 -19.78
N LEU A 442 9.60 22.04 -18.80
CA LEU A 442 10.20 21.27 -17.73
C LEU A 442 10.66 19.88 -18.20
N VAL A 443 9.93 19.28 -19.14
CA VAL A 443 10.23 17.98 -19.77
C VAL A 443 10.09 18.05 -21.29
N ASP A 444 10.75 17.13 -21.99
CA ASP A 444 10.52 16.92 -23.43
C ASP A 444 9.40 15.90 -23.67
N LYS A 445 8.85 15.88 -24.89
CA LYS A 445 7.76 14.95 -25.28
C LYS A 445 8.12 13.47 -25.07
N SER A 446 9.39 13.09 -25.23
CA SER A 446 9.89 11.72 -25.05
C SER A 446 10.04 11.33 -23.57
N SER A 447 10.06 12.29 -22.66
CA SER A 447 9.94 12.08 -21.21
C SER A 447 8.48 12.09 -20.78
N ALA A 448 7.67 13.02 -21.31
CA ALA A 448 6.23 13.12 -21.03
C ALA A 448 5.46 11.81 -21.30
N ILE A 449 5.77 11.12 -22.40
CA ILE A 449 5.19 9.80 -22.73
C ILE A 449 5.46 8.75 -21.62
N LYS A 450 6.55 8.88 -20.85
CA LYS A 450 6.90 7.94 -19.76
C LYS A 450 6.25 8.29 -18.43
N MET A 451 5.62 9.46 -18.31
CA MET A 451 4.88 9.89 -17.11
C MET A 451 3.46 9.32 -17.08
N VAL A 452 2.95 8.84 -18.22
CA VAL A 452 1.62 8.23 -18.35
C VAL A 452 1.80 6.72 -18.49
N GLU A 453 1.65 5.99 -17.37
CA GLU A 453 1.58 4.53 -17.34
C GLU A 453 0.40 4.04 -18.22
N PRO A 454 0.47 2.88 -18.92
CA PRO A 454 -0.63 2.43 -19.77
C PRO A 454 -1.98 2.29 -19.04
N GLN A 455 -1.96 1.97 -17.75
CA GLN A 455 -3.14 1.92 -16.88
C GLN A 455 -3.79 3.30 -16.69
N HIS A 456 -3.04 4.40 -16.75
CA HIS A 456 -3.59 5.76 -16.73
C HIS A 456 -4.43 6.04 -18.00
N LEU A 457 -4.10 5.46 -19.15
CA LEU A 457 -4.92 5.59 -20.36
C LEU A 457 -6.20 4.74 -20.29
N ASP A 458 -6.13 3.55 -19.70
CA ASP A 458 -7.30 2.68 -19.49
C ASP A 458 -8.36 3.34 -18.57
N GLN A 459 -7.91 4.08 -17.55
CA GLN A 459 -8.79 4.91 -16.71
C GLN A 459 -9.57 5.98 -17.48
N LEU A 460 -9.00 6.53 -18.56
CA LEU A 460 -9.69 7.47 -19.44
C LEU A 460 -10.70 6.78 -20.37
N LEU A 461 -10.71 5.45 -20.42
CA LEU A 461 -11.70 4.62 -21.09
C LEU A 461 -12.78 4.08 -20.12
N HIS A 462 -12.67 4.34 -18.81
CA HIS A 462 -13.65 3.91 -17.82
C HIS A 462 -15.02 4.62 -18.01
N PRO A 463 -16.15 3.96 -17.70
CA PRO A 463 -17.47 4.55 -17.89
C PRO A 463 -17.74 5.78 -17.00
N GLN A 464 -18.58 6.67 -17.51
CA GLN A 464 -19.11 7.83 -16.79
C GLN A 464 -20.64 7.70 -16.63
N PHE A 465 -21.27 8.46 -15.73
CA PHE A 465 -22.73 8.51 -15.67
C PHE A 465 -23.30 9.21 -16.90
N ARG A 466 -24.32 8.60 -17.51
CA ARG A 466 -24.95 9.08 -18.76
C ARG A 466 -25.64 10.43 -18.62
N ASP A 467 -26.18 10.71 -17.44
CA ASP A 467 -26.87 11.95 -17.11
C ASP A 467 -26.68 12.24 -15.61
N GLN A 468 -25.96 13.32 -15.30
CA GLN A 468 -25.73 13.79 -13.92
C GLN A 468 -26.86 14.67 -13.38
N SER A 469 -27.87 15.00 -14.20
CA SER A 469 -29.06 15.73 -13.76
C SER A 469 -30.17 14.77 -13.31
N GLY A 470 -30.44 13.71 -14.08
CA GLY A 470 -31.49 12.73 -13.83
C GLY A 470 -31.31 11.80 -12.61
N TYR A 471 -30.16 11.87 -11.91
CA TYR A 471 -29.99 11.17 -10.63
C TYR A 471 -30.05 12.08 -9.39
N ARG A 472 -30.14 13.41 -9.53
CA ARG A 472 -30.00 14.35 -8.40
C ARG A 472 -30.97 14.10 -7.24
N GLU A 473 -32.22 13.75 -7.53
CA GLU A 473 -33.26 13.42 -6.54
C GLU A 473 -33.00 12.07 -5.81
N LYS A 474 -31.96 11.33 -6.21
CA LYS A 474 -31.55 10.05 -5.63
C LYS A 474 -30.18 10.14 -4.93
N VAL A 475 -29.56 11.31 -4.86
CA VAL A 475 -28.36 11.54 -4.04
C VAL A 475 -28.80 11.50 -2.58
N VAL A 476 -28.21 10.59 -1.79
CA VAL A 476 -28.59 10.36 -0.39
C VAL A 476 -27.52 10.79 0.61
N ALA A 477 -26.26 10.84 0.19
CA ALA A 477 -25.18 11.39 0.98
C ALA A 477 -24.10 12.03 0.11
N LYS A 478 -23.26 12.88 0.71
CA LYS A 478 -22.07 13.43 0.04
C LYS A 478 -20.80 13.28 0.89
N GLY A 479 -19.72 12.83 0.26
CA GLY A 479 -18.38 12.77 0.84
C GLY A 479 -17.33 13.48 -0.01
N LEU A 480 -16.07 13.23 0.30
CA LEU A 480 -14.93 13.77 -0.44
C LEU A 480 -14.70 12.98 -1.75
N PRO A 481 -14.49 13.65 -2.91
CA PRO A 481 -14.26 13.00 -4.21
C PRO A 481 -12.85 12.39 -4.29
N ALA A 482 -12.64 11.33 -3.53
CA ALA A 482 -11.33 10.74 -3.23
C ALA A 482 -10.61 10.17 -4.45
N SER A 483 -11.34 9.55 -5.37
CA SER A 483 -10.83 9.06 -6.66
C SER A 483 -11.96 9.08 -7.69
N PRO A 484 -11.78 9.70 -8.87
CA PRO A 484 -12.85 9.93 -9.84
C PRO A 484 -13.37 8.64 -10.49
N GLY A 485 -14.50 8.78 -11.19
CA GLY A 485 -15.16 7.69 -11.92
C GLY A 485 -16.59 7.43 -11.45
N ALA A 486 -17.29 6.55 -12.18
CA ALA A 486 -18.67 6.18 -11.92
C ALA A 486 -18.78 4.68 -11.62
N ALA A 487 -18.94 4.32 -10.34
CA ALA A 487 -19.14 2.93 -9.92
C ALA A 487 -20.61 2.61 -9.65
N VAL A 488 -21.01 1.36 -9.93
CA VAL A 488 -22.39 0.89 -9.78
C VAL A 488 -22.38 -0.59 -9.37
N GLY A 489 -22.81 -0.91 -8.15
CA GLY A 489 -22.68 -2.26 -7.61
C GLY A 489 -23.57 -2.53 -6.39
N GLN A 490 -23.47 -3.76 -5.89
CA GLN A 490 -24.15 -4.21 -4.68
C GLN A 490 -23.29 -3.93 -3.42
N VAL A 491 -23.90 -3.41 -2.35
CA VAL A 491 -23.21 -3.10 -1.09
C VAL A 491 -22.70 -4.37 -0.39
N VAL A 492 -21.44 -4.36 0.03
CA VAL A 492 -20.81 -5.37 0.91
C VAL A 492 -19.94 -4.68 1.96
N PHE A 493 -19.79 -5.30 3.14
CA PHE A 493 -19.19 -4.67 4.33
C PHE A 493 -17.82 -5.20 4.72
N THR A 494 -17.34 -6.30 4.12
CA THR A 494 -16.00 -6.87 4.35
C THR A 494 -15.24 -7.07 3.05
N ALA A 495 -13.92 -7.12 3.14
CA ALA A 495 -13.05 -7.30 1.98
C ALA A 495 -13.15 -8.71 1.39
N GLU A 496 -13.31 -9.72 2.25
CA GLU A 496 -13.54 -11.11 1.91
C GLU A 496 -14.83 -11.29 1.11
N GLU A 497 -15.89 -10.57 1.46
CA GLU A 497 -17.16 -10.62 0.75
C GLU A 497 -17.09 -9.89 -0.60
N ALA A 498 -16.36 -8.79 -0.69
CA ALA A 498 -16.07 -8.15 -1.97
C ALA A 498 -15.31 -9.10 -2.93
N GLU A 499 -14.29 -9.81 -2.45
CA GLU A 499 -13.60 -10.84 -3.26
C GLU A 499 -14.51 -12.01 -3.63
N ALA A 500 -15.27 -12.54 -2.66
CA ALA A 500 -16.18 -13.67 -2.88
C ALA A 500 -17.28 -13.33 -3.88
N TRP A 501 -17.85 -12.12 -3.85
CA TRP A 501 -18.89 -11.68 -4.77
C TRP A 501 -18.33 -11.32 -6.15
N HIS A 502 -17.15 -10.69 -6.23
CA HIS A 502 -16.44 -10.47 -7.49
C HIS A 502 -16.13 -11.80 -8.19
N SER A 503 -15.70 -12.83 -7.45
CA SER A 503 -15.48 -14.18 -7.99
C SER A 503 -16.75 -14.85 -8.54
N GLN A 504 -17.94 -14.38 -8.14
CA GLN A 504 -19.25 -14.80 -8.67
C GLN A 504 -19.69 -13.96 -9.88
N GLY A 505 -18.88 -13.01 -10.34
CA GLY A 505 -19.20 -12.07 -11.43
C GLY A 505 -20.16 -10.95 -11.02
N LYS A 506 -20.26 -10.63 -9.73
CA LYS A 506 -21.08 -9.50 -9.23
C LYS A 506 -20.24 -8.22 -9.14
N ALA A 507 -20.78 -7.13 -9.68
CA ALA A 507 -20.31 -5.78 -9.39
C ALA A 507 -20.66 -5.41 -7.94
N VAL A 508 -19.66 -5.02 -7.14
CA VAL A 508 -19.83 -4.70 -5.71
C VAL A 508 -19.24 -3.34 -5.33
N ILE A 509 -19.80 -2.74 -4.29
CA ILE A 509 -19.32 -1.52 -3.65
C ILE A 509 -18.90 -1.89 -2.22
N LEU A 510 -17.63 -1.69 -1.90
CA LEU A 510 -17.10 -1.94 -0.56
C LEU A 510 -17.39 -0.73 0.33
N VAL A 511 -18.17 -0.95 1.39
CA VAL A 511 -18.54 0.07 2.38
C VAL A 511 -17.89 -0.27 3.71
N ARG A 512 -17.07 0.64 4.24
CA ARG A 512 -16.34 0.47 5.52
C ARG A 512 -16.46 1.73 6.36
N THR A 513 -16.21 1.63 7.67
CA THR A 513 -15.96 2.84 8.47
C THR A 513 -14.71 3.58 7.94
N GLU A 514 -13.64 2.82 7.74
CA GLU A 514 -12.33 3.20 7.20
C GLU A 514 -11.66 1.92 6.65
N THR A 515 -10.62 2.05 5.80
CA THR A 515 -9.91 0.89 5.21
C THR A 515 -8.51 0.74 5.76
N SER A 516 -8.10 -0.51 6.01
CA SER A 516 -6.76 -0.96 6.42
C SER A 516 -5.97 -1.57 5.25
N PRO A 517 -4.66 -1.83 5.39
CA PRO A 517 -3.90 -2.63 4.43
C PRO A 517 -4.34 -4.11 4.32
N GLU A 518 -5.21 -4.62 5.20
CA GLU A 518 -5.82 -5.95 5.04
C GLU A 518 -6.96 -5.92 4.00
N ASP A 519 -7.71 -4.81 3.92
CA ASP A 519 -8.87 -4.66 3.03
C ASP A 519 -8.50 -4.66 1.52
N VAL A 520 -7.22 -4.51 1.21
CA VAL A 520 -6.61 -4.33 -0.12
C VAL A 520 -7.10 -5.33 -1.17
N GLY A 521 -7.36 -6.59 -0.79
CA GLY A 521 -7.94 -7.58 -1.69
C GLY A 521 -9.37 -7.22 -2.15
N GLY A 522 -10.24 -6.93 -1.19
CA GLY A 522 -11.63 -6.51 -1.45
C GLY A 522 -11.72 -5.13 -2.11
N MET A 523 -10.84 -4.19 -1.73
CA MET A 523 -10.70 -2.90 -2.40
C MET A 523 -10.33 -3.05 -3.89
N HIS A 524 -9.53 -4.06 -4.24
CA HIS A 524 -9.21 -4.36 -5.64
C HIS A 524 -10.38 -5.08 -6.36
N ALA A 525 -11.15 -5.89 -5.64
CA ALA A 525 -12.32 -6.61 -6.19
C ALA A 525 -13.56 -5.71 -6.43
N ALA A 526 -13.73 -4.64 -5.65
CA ALA A 526 -14.89 -3.75 -5.77
C ALA A 526 -14.82 -2.79 -6.97
N GLU A 527 -15.98 -2.38 -7.49
CA GLU A 527 -16.10 -1.32 -8.51
C GLU A 527 -15.84 0.07 -7.91
N GLY A 528 -16.20 0.24 -6.64
CA GLY A 528 -15.99 1.47 -5.89
C GLY A 528 -15.93 1.25 -4.38
N ILE A 529 -15.36 2.24 -3.67
CA ILE A 529 -15.04 2.17 -2.24
C ILE A 529 -15.62 3.41 -1.53
N LEU A 530 -16.49 3.19 -0.54
CA LEU A 530 -17.11 4.23 0.28
C LEU A 530 -16.61 4.12 1.73
N THR A 531 -16.09 5.21 2.30
CA THR A 531 -15.75 5.28 3.73
C THR A 531 -16.45 6.42 4.47
N ALA A 532 -16.82 6.15 5.73
CA ALA A 532 -17.40 7.15 6.62
C ALA A 532 -16.35 8.17 7.12
N ARG A 533 -15.11 7.72 7.33
CA ARG A 533 -13.96 8.51 7.77
C ARG A 533 -12.86 8.61 6.71
N GLY A 534 -11.80 9.35 7.01
CA GLY A 534 -10.62 9.53 6.17
C GLY A 534 -10.69 10.76 5.24
N GLY A 535 -9.58 11.50 5.15
CA GLY A 535 -9.42 12.61 4.21
C GLY A 535 -9.06 12.18 2.78
N MET A 536 -8.72 13.14 1.93
CA MET A 536 -8.22 12.93 0.57
C MET A 536 -6.85 12.21 0.54
N THR A 537 -6.11 12.20 1.65
CA THR A 537 -4.84 11.48 1.83
C THR A 537 -4.99 10.16 2.61
N SER A 538 -6.21 9.75 2.96
CA SER A 538 -6.49 8.47 3.64
C SER A 538 -6.10 7.23 2.82
N HIS A 539 -6.00 6.08 3.50
CA HIS A 539 -5.69 4.79 2.89
C HIS A 539 -6.58 4.47 1.67
N ALA A 540 -7.91 4.58 1.83
CA ALA A 540 -8.88 4.36 0.77
C ALA A 540 -8.60 5.25 -0.45
N ALA A 541 -8.43 6.56 -0.20
CA ALA A 541 -8.23 7.56 -1.24
C ALA A 541 -6.92 7.35 -2.03
N VAL A 542 -5.81 7.08 -1.34
CA VAL A 542 -4.49 6.87 -1.96
C VAL A 542 -4.45 5.57 -2.77
N VAL A 543 -4.99 4.47 -2.23
CA VAL A 543 -5.00 3.16 -2.90
C VAL A 543 -5.96 3.16 -4.09
N ALA A 544 -7.17 3.73 -3.94
CA ALA A 544 -8.15 3.81 -5.03
C ALA A 544 -7.63 4.61 -6.23
N ARG A 545 -7.01 5.78 -6.01
CA ARG A 545 -6.35 6.56 -7.08
C ARG A 545 -5.22 5.77 -7.75
N GLY A 546 -4.48 4.97 -6.98
CA GLY A 546 -3.41 4.10 -7.50
C GLY A 546 -3.90 3.04 -8.50
N TRP A 547 -5.18 2.64 -8.43
CA TRP A 547 -5.81 1.68 -9.35
C TRP A 547 -6.85 2.30 -10.30
N GLY A 548 -7.18 3.59 -10.13
CA GLY A 548 -8.22 4.26 -10.92
C GLY A 548 -9.67 3.92 -10.55
N LYS A 549 -9.88 3.31 -9.38
CA LYS A 549 -11.23 2.95 -8.91
C LYS A 549 -11.94 4.16 -8.33
N CYS A 550 -13.25 4.21 -8.50
CA CYS A 550 -14.11 5.23 -7.91
C CYS A 550 -14.04 5.15 -6.37
N CYS A 551 -13.76 6.26 -5.69
CA CYS A 551 -13.78 6.31 -4.24
C CYS A 551 -14.40 7.61 -3.72
N ILE A 552 -15.20 7.48 -2.68
CA ILE A 552 -15.74 8.58 -1.88
C ILE A 552 -15.30 8.34 -0.43
N ALA A 553 -14.50 9.24 0.12
CA ALA A 553 -13.96 9.14 1.48
C ALA A 553 -14.62 10.15 2.42
N GLY A 554 -14.52 9.94 3.74
CA GLY A 554 -14.94 10.93 4.74
C GLY A 554 -16.42 11.31 4.67
N CYS A 555 -17.29 10.40 4.24
CA CYS A 555 -18.72 10.64 4.07
C CYS A 555 -19.44 10.61 5.43
N SER A 556 -19.24 11.65 6.25
CA SER A 556 -19.64 11.73 7.66
C SER A 556 -21.15 11.67 7.93
N GLU A 557 -21.97 11.77 6.88
CA GLU A 557 -23.43 11.57 6.91
C GLU A 557 -23.80 10.08 7.08
N ILE A 558 -22.89 9.15 6.80
CA ILE A 558 -23.13 7.70 6.86
C ILE A 558 -22.69 7.09 8.20
N ARG A 559 -23.37 6.02 8.60
CA ARG A 559 -22.95 5.11 9.68
C ARG A 559 -22.94 3.69 9.14
N VAL A 560 -21.87 2.96 9.44
CA VAL A 560 -21.69 1.57 9.01
C VAL A 560 -21.77 0.68 10.24
N ASP A 561 -22.70 -0.28 10.24
CA ASP A 561 -22.68 -1.38 11.20
C ASP A 561 -22.27 -2.66 10.48
N GLU A 562 -21.02 -3.03 10.70
CA GLU A 562 -20.35 -4.17 10.05
C GLU A 562 -20.85 -5.52 10.62
N ASN A 563 -21.47 -5.53 11.81
CA ASN A 563 -22.05 -6.74 12.43
C ASN A 563 -23.49 -6.98 11.94
N LEU A 564 -24.27 -5.90 11.82
CA LEU A 564 -25.64 -5.94 11.29
C LEU A 564 -25.70 -5.87 9.76
N LYS A 565 -24.55 -5.64 9.08
CA LYS A 565 -24.44 -5.53 7.62
C LYS A 565 -25.39 -4.49 7.03
N VAL A 566 -25.37 -3.30 7.62
CA VAL A 566 -26.24 -2.18 7.22
C VAL A 566 -25.49 -0.85 7.18
N LEU A 567 -25.76 -0.10 6.12
CA LEU A 567 -25.34 1.27 5.89
C LEU A 567 -26.53 2.18 6.21
N VAL A 568 -26.39 3.05 7.21
CA VAL A 568 -27.44 3.98 7.64
C VAL A 568 -27.08 5.41 7.25
N ILE A 569 -28.02 6.12 6.62
CA ILE A 569 -27.86 7.49 6.11
C ILE A 569 -29.10 8.29 6.54
N GLY A 570 -28.99 9.03 7.65
CA GLY A 570 -30.18 9.59 8.31
C GLY A 570 -31.16 8.49 8.74
N ASP A 571 -32.39 8.54 8.26
CA ASP A 571 -33.43 7.51 8.49
C ASP A 571 -33.40 6.35 7.46
N LEU A 572 -32.58 6.45 6.41
CA LEU A 572 -32.45 5.43 5.37
C LEU A 572 -31.50 4.31 5.82
N ALA A 573 -31.94 3.05 5.74
CA ALA A 573 -31.09 1.88 5.91
C ALA A 573 -30.92 1.14 4.57
N ILE A 574 -29.68 0.82 4.21
CA ILE A 574 -29.28 0.09 3.00
C ILE A 574 -28.56 -1.19 3.43
N ASN A 575 -29.11 -2.34 3.09
CA ASN A 575 -28.62 -3.65 3.52
C ASN A 575 -27.59 -4.24 2.54
N GLU A 576 -26.87 -5.27 2.98
CA GLU A 576 -26.00 -6.06 2.10
C GLU A 576 -26.75 -6.58 0.87
N GLY A 577 -26.13 -6.42 -0.31
CA GLY A 577 -26.71 -6.81 -1.58
C GLY A 577 -27.60 -5.76 -2.25
N GLU A 578 -27.96 -4.66 -1.58
CA GLU A 578 -28.69 -3.56 -2.22
C GLU A 578 -27.80 -2.76 -3.19
N TRP A 579 -28.41 -2.19 -4.23
CA TRP A 579 -27.69 -1.47 -5.28
C TRP A 579 -27.50 0.00 -4.93
N ILE A 580 -26.26 0.47 -4.98
CA ILE A 580 -25.93 1.89 -4.98
C ILE A 580 -25.04 2.24 -6.17
N SER A 581 -25.02 3.52 -6.51
CA SER A 581 -24.11 4.12 -7.49
C SER A 581 -23.30 5.22 -6.82
N MET A 582 -22.06 5.42 -7.26
CA MET A 582 -21.13 6.39 -6.68
C MET A 582 -20.50 7.24 -7.77
N ASN A 583 -20.51 8.56 -7.60
CA ASN A 583 -19.74 9.48 -8.43
C ASN A 583 -18.51 9.97 -7.64
N GLY A 584 -17.38 9.28 -7.84
CA GLY A 584 -16.11 9.62 -7.19
C GLY A 584 -15.53 10.97 -7.64
N SER A 585 -16.02 11.56 -8.73
CA SER A 585 -15.60 12.88 -9.22
C SER A 585 -16.36 14.03 -8.54
N THR A 586 -17.60 13.80 -8.07
CA THR A 586 -18.43 14.81 -7.39
C THR A 586 -18.59 14.57 -5.88
N GLY A 587 -18.27 13.37 -5.39
CA GLY A 587 -18.47 12.95 -4.00
C GLY A 587 -19.87 12.42 -3.71
N GLU A 588 -20.72 12.21 -4.72
CA GLU A 588 -22.15 11.89 -4.55
C GLU A 588 -22.40 10.38 -4.39
N VAL A 589 -23.08 10.00 -3.29
CA VAL A 589 -23.62 8.64 -3.07
C VAL A 589 -25.07 8.61 -3.51
N ILE A 590 -25.42 7.69 -4.41
CA ILE A 590 -26.67 7.71 -5.18
C ILE A 590 -27.40 6.38 -5.00
N LEU A 591 -28.70 6.42 -4.65
CA LEU A 591 -29.52 5.22 -4.53
C LEU A 591 -29.75 4.51 -5.87
N GLY A 592 -29.73 3.18 -5.83
CA GLY A 592 -30.09 2.32 -6.95
C GLY A 592 -29.04 2.26 -8.06
N LYS A 593 -29.42 1.60 -9.16
CA LYS A 593 -28.57 1.36 -10.32
C LYS A 593 -28.72 2.49 -11.35
N GLN A 594 -27.74 3.38 -11.47
CA GLN A 594 -27.73 4.44 -12.48
C GLN A 594 -27.16 3.95 -13.83
N ALA A 595 -27.48 4.67 -14.91
CA ALA A 595 -27.04 4.32 -16.26
C ALA A 595 -25.67 4.91 -16.59
N LEU A 596 -24.78 4.06 -17.10
CA LEU A 596 -23.45 4.44 -17.56
C LEU A 596 -23.43 4.79 -19.07
N ALA A 597 -22.37 5.49 -19.46
CA ALA A 597 -22.04 5.92 -20.82
C ALA A 597 -20.53 5.78 -21.07
N PRO A 598 -20.08 5.63 -22.33
CA PRO A 598 -18.67 5.72 -22.67
C PRO A 598 -18.14 7.14 -22.35
N PRO A 599 -16.85 7.29 -21.98
CA PRO A 599 -16.27 8.58 -21.64
C PRO A 599 -16.10 9.49 -22.86
N ALA A 600 -15.91 10.78 -22.58
CA ALA A 600 -15.49 11.78 -23.56
C ALA A 600 -13.97 11.92 -23.55
N LEU A 601 -13.36 12.02 -24.74
CA LEU A 601 -11.93 12.28 -24.90
C LEU A 601 -11.63 13.76 -24.59
N SER A 602 -10.50 14.04 -23.93
CA SER A 602 -10.05 15.41 -23.63
C SER A 602 -9.06 15.92 -24.69
N ALA A 603 -8.97 17.25 -24.86
CA ALA A 603 -8.02 17.88 -25.78
C ALA A 603 -6.55 17.64 -25.38
N ASP A 604 -6.27 17.49 -24.08
CA ASP A 604 -4.95 17.12 -23.57
C ASP A 604 -4.61 15.67 -23.95
N LEU A 605 -5.59 14.76 -23.97
CA LEU A 605 -5.39 13.38 -24.45
C LEU A 605 -5.13 13.32 -25.97
N GLU A 606 -5.88 14.06 -26.79
CA GLU A 606 -5.58 14.16 -28.23
C GLU A 606 -4.16 14.71 -28.46
N THR A 607 -3.78 15.75 -27.71
CA THR A 607 -2.45 16.35 -27.75
C THR A 607 -1.37 15.35 -27.36
N PHE A 608 -1.54 14.63 -26.26
CA PHE A 608 -0.61 13.59 -25.79
C PHE A 608 -0.49 12.42 -26.78
N MET A 609 -1.61 11.91 -27.30
CA MET A 609 -1.63 10.83 -28.27
C MET A 609 -0.95 11.22 -29.59
N SER A 610 -1.04 12.49 -30.02
CA SER A 610 -0.27 12.98 -31.18
C SER A 610 1.25 12.85 -31.00
N TRP A 611 1.74 12.92 -29.76
CA TRP A 611 3.17 12.77 -29.45
C TRP A 611 3.56 11.29 -29.42
N ALA A 612 2.69 10.43 -28.88
CA ALA A 612 2.87 8.97 -28.92
C ALA A 612 2.90 8.46 -30.38
N ASP A 613 1.98 8.94 -31.22
CA ASP A 613 1.92 8.65 -32.65
C ASP A 613 3.16 9.16 -33.41
N GLY A 614 3.65 10.35 -33.08
CA GLY A 614 4.86 10.91 -33.70
C GLY A 614 6.17 10.21 -33.27
N ILE A 615 6.17 9.43 -32.19
CA ILE A 615 7.37 8.77 -31.63
C ILE A 615 7.35 7.24 -31.84
N ARG A 616 6.18 6.60 -31.97
CA ARG A 616 6.09 5.14 -32.15
C ARG A 616 6.57 4.69 -33.53
N ARG A 617 7.30 3.57 -33.56
CA ARG A 617 7.72 2.90 -34.81
C ARG A 617 6.71 1.85 -35.30
N LEU A 618 5.93 1.26 -34.39
CA LEU A 618 4.93 0.25 -34.75
C LEU A 618 3.64 0.93 -35.24
N LYS A 619 3.03 0.36 -36.28
CA LYS A 619 1.62 0.64 -36.58
C LYS A 619 0.74 0.03 -35.48
N VAL A 620 -0.40 0.68 -35.21
CA VAL A 620 -1.46 0.13 -34.35
C VAL A 620 -2.64 -0.22 -35.26
N MET A 621 -2.98 -1.50 -35.32
CA MET A 621 -4.07 -2.06 -36.11
C MET A 621 -5.15 -2.58 -35.16
N ALA A 622 -6.37 -2.81 -35.65
CA ALA A 622 -7.48 -3.29 -34.83
C ALA A 622 -7.96 -4.70 -35.21
N ASN A 623 -8.47 -5.41 -34.21
CA ASN A 623 -9.25 -6.63 -34.37
C ASN A 623 -10.73 -6.23 -34.22
N VAL A 624 -11.56 -6.46 -35.24
CA VAL A 624 -12.95 -5.96 -35.27
C VAL A 624 -13.90 -6.99 -35.85
N ASP A 625 -15.05 -7.20 -35.21
CA ASP A 625 -16.04 -8.20 -35.61
C ASP A 625 -17.31 -7.56 -36.23
N THR A 626 -17.50 -6.24 -36.10
CA THR A 626 -18.60 -5.48 -36.74
C THR A 626 -18.13 -4.20 -37.46
N PRO A 627 -18.93 -3.64 -38.39
CA PRO A 627 -18.67 -2.31 -38.97
C PRO A 627 -18.65 -1.19 -37.91
N GLU A 628 -19.46 -1.32 -36.86
CA GLU A 628 -19.51 -0.39 -35.72
C GLU A 628 -18.18 -0.41 -34.96
N ASP A 629 -17.62 -1.60 -34.69
CA ASP A 629 -16.27 -1.76 -34.11
C ASP A 629 -15.20 -1.17 -35.02
N ALA A 630 -15.29 -1.37 -36.34
CA ALA A 630 -14.35 -0.78 -37.30
C ALA A 630 -14.35 0.76 -37.27
N VAL A 631 -15.53 1.38 -37.11
CA VAL A 631 -15.66 2.83 -36.94
C VAL A 631 -15.16 3.29 -35.57
N ALA A 632 -15.44 2.54 -34.49
CA ALA A 632 -14.96 2.85 -33.15
C ALA A 632 -13.43 2.74 -33.04
N ALA A 633 -12.84 1.66 -33.55
CA ALA A 633 -11.40 1.45 -33.60
C ALA A 633 -10.68 2.54 -34.40
N ARG A 634 -11.24 2.97 -35.55
CA ARG A 634 -10.67 4.06 -36.34
C ARG A 634 -10.73 5.41 -35.58
N LYS A 635 -11.81 5.69 -34.86
CA LYS A 635 -11.90 6.87 -33.98
C LYS A 635 -10.83 6.83 -32.87
N ASN A 636 -10.53 5.63 -32.37
CA ASN A 636 -9.47 5.39 -31.37
C ASN A 636 -8.05 5.28 -32.00
N GLY A 637 -7.85 5.75 -33.23
CA GLY A 637 -6.53 5.86 -33.87
C GLY A 637 -6.03 4.61 -34.62
N ALA A 638 -6.83 3.55 -34.76
CA ALA A 638 -6.43 2.36 -35.51
C ALA A 638 -6.15 2.68 -36.99
N GLN A 639 -5.00 2.21 -37.47
CA GLN A 639 -4.46 2.52 -38.80
C GLN A 639 -4.87 1.53 -39.90
N GLY A 640 -5.73 0.57 -39.55
CA GLY A 640 -6.22 -0.51 -40.41
C GLY A 640 -6.75 -1.68 -39.55
N ILE A 641 -7.22 -2.73 -40.21
CA ILE A 641 -7.74 -3.95 -39.57
C ILE A 641 -6.73 -5.08 -39.78
N ASP A 642 -6.32 -5.75 -38.70
CA ASP A 642 -5.40 -6.91 -38.74
C ASP A 642 -6.17 -8.24 -38.77
N TRP A 643 -7.31 -8.29 -38.07
CA TRP A 643 -8.12 -9.50 -37.91
C TRP A 643 -9.62 -9.22 -37.83
N ILE A 644 -10.42 -10.15 -38.37
CA ILE A 644 -11.87 -10.21 -38.29
C ILE A 644 -12.24 -11.66 -37.99
N ASN A 645 -13.10 -11.91 -37.01
CA ASN A 645 -13.54 -13.25 -36.66
C ASN A 645 -14.44 -13.85 -37.75
N PRO A 646 -14.04 -14.95 -38.43
CA PRO A 646 -14.81 -15.49 -39.55
C PRO A 646 -16.19 -16.02 -39.15
N ASN A 647 -16.45 -16.28 -37.87
CA ASN A 647 -17.75 -16.75 -37.41
C ASN A 647 -18.86 -15.67 -37.51
N PHE A 648 -18.52 -14.38 -37.43
CA PHE A 648 -19.48 -13.28 -37.57
C PHE A 648 -19.80 -12.95 -39.05
N LEU A 649 -18.88 -13.24 -39.97
CA LEU A 649 -19.10 -13.08 -41.41
C LEU A 649 -20.21 -14.00 -41.97
N PHE A 650 -20.51 -15.11 -41.31
CA PHE A 650 -21.58 -16.04 -41.73
C PHE A 650 -22.95 -15.79 -41.08
N SER A 651 -23.04 -14.91 -40.06
CA SER A 651 -24.31 -14.60 -39.38
C SER A 651 -25.03 -13.37 -39.96
N SER A 652 -24.34 -12.53 -40.74
CA SER A 652 -24.89 -11.25 -41.24
C SER A 652 -24.52 -10.97 -42.70
N VAL A 653 -25.50 -11.09 -43.59
CA VAL A 653 -25.35 -11.02 -45.07
C VAL A 653 -24.94 -9.63 -45.60
N TRP A 654 -24.87 -8.61 -44.75
CA TRP A 654 -24.67 -7.20 -45.12
C TRP A 654 -23.23 -6.67 -44.97
N MET A 655 -22.30 -7.46 -44.42
CA MET A 655 -21.02 -6.91 -43.94
C MET A 655 -20.05 -6.47 -45.05
N LEU A 656 -20.02 -7.18 -46.19
CA LEU A 656 -19.03 -6.95 -47.26
C LEU A 656 -19.21 -5.63 -48.02
N SER A 657 -20.44 -5.12 -48.17
CA SER A 657 -20.74 -3.88 -48.89
C SER A 657 -20.41 -2.62 -48.09
N SER A 658 -20.46 -2.70 -46.74
CA SER A 658 -20.25 -1.54 -45.87
C SER A 658 -18.76 -1.18 -45.70
N LEU A 659 -17.87 -2.18 -45.70
CA LEU A 659 -16.43 -1.97 -45.47
C LEU A 659 -15.76 -1.12 -46.57
N ASP A 660 -16.25 -1.19 -47.82
CA ASP A 660 -15.74 -0.36 -48.92
C ASP A 660 -16.11 1.13 -48.80
N GLN A 661 -17.22 1.47 -48.11
CA GLN A 661 -17.56 2.88 -47.84
C GLN A 661 -16.72 3.50 -46.72
N ILE A 662 -16.20 2.68 -45.80
CA ILE A 662 -15.46 3.17 -44.61
C ILE A 662 -13.99 3.45 -44.95
N GLY A 663 -13.44 2.92 -46.05
CA GLY A 663 -12.11 3.30 -46.54
C GLY A 663 -10.96 2.88 -45.62
N LEU A 664 -11.06 1.67 -45.04
CA LEU A 664 -10.06 1.05 -44.17
C LEU A 664 -9.18 -0.02 -44.87
N LYS A 665 -9.27 -0.15 -46.20
CA LYS A 665 -8.44 -1.08 -46.99
C LYS A 665 -7.05 -0.49 -47.32
N GLN A 666 -6.07 -0.68 -46.44
CA GLN A 666 -4.64 -0.78 -46.83
C GLN A 666 -3.76 -1.46 -45.77
#